data_AF-A0A6P5ZPQ0-F1
#
_entry.id   AF-A0A6P5ZPQ0-F1
#
_cell.length_a   1.000
_cell.length_b   1.000
_cell.length_c   1.000
_cell.angle_alpha   90.00
_cell.angle_beta   90.00
_cell.angle_gamma   90.00
#
_symmetry.space_group_name_H-M   'P 1'
#
loop_
_entity.id
_entity.type
_entity.pdbx_description
1 polymer ?
#
loop_
_entity_poly.entity_id
_entity_poly.type
_entity_poly.pdbx_seq_one_letter_code
_entity_poly.pdbx_strand_id
1 'polypeptide(L)'
;MCGDATNWDEEAYRESILREREIQTLTVFRTVWAPSLNPNPECVVVASSDGSIASYSISSCVSKLPIGFCSVRAQRLLPAEPEGFLEGHDGPAYDVKFYGNGEDSLLLSCGDDGKIKGWRWKEFTESEVPITFQGNHMKPVLDLVNPQHKGPWGALSPIPENNAIAVDPQGGSIFSAAGDSCAYCWDVEKGEIKMVFKGHLDYLHCILARASSNQIITGSEDGTARIWDCKSGKCIKVIDPLKDKKLKGLFSCVSCIALDTSESWLACGSGRNLSVWNLPASECISTISNRASIQDVVFDDNQILAVGADPVLNRFDMNGTTLSQIQCAPQSAFSVSLHPSVNSIVDSCSDYFLCLYAVMAGAAPEGSQFDARQFDNKMNDFLSADGQEVFTSWDEVYDTFDAMGLQENLLRGIYAYGFEKPSAIQQRGIVPFCKGLDVIQQAQSGTGKTATFCSGILQQLDYSLVECQALVLAPTRELAQQIEKVMRALGDYLGVKVHACVGGTSVREDQRILASGVHVVVGTPGRVFDMLRRQSLRADHIKMFVLDEADEMLSRGFKDQIYDIFQLLPAKVQVGVFSATMPPEALEITIKFMNKPVRILVKRDELTLEGIKQFHVNIEKEEWKLETLCDLYETLAITQSVIFVNTRRKVDWLTDKMRSRDHTVSATHGDMDQNTRDIIMREFRSGSSRVLITTDLLARGIDVQQVSLVINYDLPTQPENYLHRIGRSGRFGRKGVAINFVTRDDERMLFDIQKFYNVVIEELPANVADLL
;
A
#
# COMPACT_ATOMS: atom_id res chain seq x y z
N MET A 1 19.44 41.70 -17.73
CA MET A 1 19.38 43.09 -17.21
C MET A 1 19.28 42.97 -15.70
N CYS A 2 20.24 43.50 -14.95
CA CYS A 2 20.18 43.55 -13.49
C CYS A 2 19.07 44.53 -13.08
N GLY A 3 18.07 44.03 -12.36
CA GLY A 3 17.04 44.84 -11.74
C GLY A 3 17.49 45.32 -10.37
N ASP A 4 17.39 46.62 -10.14
CA ASP A 4 17.60 47.31 -8.87
C ASP A 4 16.56 46.83 -7.83
N ALA A 5 17.02 46.27 -6.71
CA ALA A 5 16.20 45.65 -5.66
C ALA A 5 15.84 46.61 -4.52
N THR A 6 15.95 47.92 -4.73
CA THR A 6 15.59 48.93 -3.72
C THR A 6 14.09 49.12 -3.51
N ASN A 7 13.26 48.61 -4.43
CA ASN A 7 11.79 48.55 -4.33
C ASN A 7 11.31 47.09 -4.37
N TRP A 8 11.95 46.19 -3.60
CA TRP A 8 11.49 44.81 -3.49
C TRP A 8 10.16 44.77 -2.74
N ASP A 9 9.11 44.40 -3.47
CA ASP A 9 7.78 44.13 -2.91
C ASP A 9 7.81 42.77 -2.21
N GLU A 10 8.11 42.82 -0.91
CA GLU A 10 8.27 41.66 -0.03
C GLU A 10 7.00 40.83 0.07
N GLU A 11 5.84 41.50 0.09
CA GLU A 11 4.52 40.88 0.13
C GLU A 11 4.22 40.15 -1.18
N ALA A 12 4.57 40.75 -2.33
CA ALA A 12 4.42 40.09 -3.63
C ALA A 12 5.37 38.92 -3.85
N TYR A 13 6.61 38.96 -3.34
CA TYR A 13 7.54 37.83 -3.43
C TYR A 13 7.13 36.68 -2.51
N ARG A 14 6.68 37.00 -1.28
CA ARG A 14 6.10 36.03 -0.35
C ARG A 14 4.85 35.41 -0.95
N GLU A 15 3.93 36.21 -1.49
CA GLU A 15 2.77 35.71 -2.22
C GLU A 15 3.15 34.92 -3.46
N SER A 16 4.24 35.24 -4.16
CA SER A 16 4.65 34.47 -5.35
C SER A 16 5.25 33.12 -4.96
N ILE A 17 6.07 33.06 -3.91
CA ILE A 17 6.63 31.82 -3.37
C ILE A 17 5.50 30.96 -2.81
N LEU A 18 4.58 31.56 -2.04
CA LEU A 18 3.41 30.87 -1.51
C LEU A 18 2.47 30.44 -2.62
N ARG A 19 2.19 31.25 -3.65
CA ARG A 19 1.35 30.86 -4.81
C ARG A 19 1.97 29.79 -5.70
N GLU A 20 3.29 29.85 -5.94
CA GLU A 20 3.99 28.78 -6.66
C GLU A 20 4.01 27.48 -5.85
N ARG A 21 4.02 27.57 -4.51
CA ARG A 21 3.92 26.43 -3.59
C ARG A 21 2.47 25.99 -3.29
N GLU A 22 1.48 26.85 -3.49
CA GLU A 22 0.02 26.60 -3.35
C GLU A 22 -0.58 25.88 -4.56
N ILE A 23 0.24 25.48 -5.55
CA ILE A 23 -0.19 24.57 -6.60
C ILE A 23 -0.40 23.17 -5.99
N GLN A 24 -1.55 23.02 -5.32
CA GLN A 24 -2.26 21.78 -4.94
C GLN A 24 -1.54 20.75 -4.04
N THR A 25 -0.35 21.01 -3.48
CA THR A 25 0.34 20.07 -2.55
C THR A 25 1.12 20.76 -1.43
N LEU A 26 0.86 20.42 -0.16
CA LEU A 26 1.72 20.77 0.98
C LEU A 26 3.10 20.08 0.87
N THR A 27 4.18 20.85 1.01
CA THR A 27 5.56 20.32 0.95
C THR A 27 6.03 19.96 2.37
N VAL A 28 6.56 18.75 2.54
CA VAL A 28 7.15 18.28 3.81
C VAL A 28 8.66 18.54 3.77
N PHE A 29 9.15 19.39 4.67
CA PHE A 29 10.58 19.72 4.74
C PHE A 29 11.38 18.71 5.57
N ARG A 30 10.78 18.19 6.64
CA ARG A 30 11.46 17.25 7.54
C ARG A 30 10.51 16.24 8.17
N THR A 31 11.05 15.05 8.44
CA THR A 31 10.36 13.98 9.16
C THR A 31 11.21 13.47 10.32
N VAL A 32 10.58 13.11 11.44
CA VAL A 32 11.24 12.51 12.60
C VAL A 32 10.36 11.46 13.27
N TRP A 33 10.97 10.36 13.71
CA TRP A 33 10.28 9.32 14.48
C TRP A 33 10.00 9.79 15.91
N ALA A 34 8.78 9.56 16.38
CA ALA A 34 8.43 9.86 17.77
C ALA A 34 9.18 8.94 18.75
N PRO A 35 9.67 9.46 19.88
CA PRO A 35 10.29 8.64 20.91
C PRO A 35 9.22 7.73 21.54
N SER A 36 9.47 6.41 21.55
CA SER A 36 8.57 5.43 22.16
C SER A 36 9.34 4.44 23.04
N LEU A 37 8.69 3.98 24.11
CA LEU A 37 9.15 2.85 24.93
C LEU A 37 8.86 1.49 24.24
N ASN A 38 8.02 1.49 23.21
CA ASN A 38 7.73 0.32 22.38
C ASN A 38 8.86 0.15 21.33
N PRO A 39 9.43 -1.05 21.12
CA PRO A 39 10.44 -1.30 20.08
C PRO A 39 9.97 -0.95 18.65
N ASN A 40 8.66 -0.81 18.43
CA ASN A 40 8.07 -0.34 17.18
C ASN A 40 7.23 0.93 17.43
N PRO A 41 7.79 2.14 17.31
CA PRO A 41 7.03 3.38 17.32
C PRO A 41 6.17 3.44 16.07
N GLU A 42 4.88 3.68 16.30
CA GLU A 42 3.89 3.76 15.23
C GLU A 42 3.68 5.19 14.74
N CYS A 43 4.47 6.18 15.18
CA CYS A 43 4.18 7.60 14.97
C CYS A 43 5.37 8.37 14.36
N VAL A 44 5.10 9.14 13.30
CA VAL A 44 6.04 10.06 12.65
C VAL A 44 5.53 11.49 12.79
N VAL A 45 6.42 12.43 13.07
CA VAL A 45 6.13 13.86 13.09
C VAL A 45 6.74 14.54 11.87
N VAL A 46 6.02 15.48 11.27
CA VAL A 46 6.43 16.19 10.06
C VAL A 46 6.37 17.71 10.24
N ALA A 47 7.30 18.41 9.58
CA ALA A 47 7.31 19.86 9.43
C ALA A 47 6.95 20.24 7.98
N SER A 48 5.99 21.15 7.83
CA SER A 48 5.34 21.43 6.53
C SER A 48 5.51 22.89 6.08
N SER A 49 5.28 23.13 4.78
CA SER A 49 5.44 24.43 4.15
C SER A 49 4.43 25.50 4.52
N ASP A 50 3.31 25.12 5.13
CA ASP A 50 2.34 26.04 5.71
C ASP A 50 2.72 26.48 7.15
N GLY A 51 3.78 25.92 7.74
CA GLY A 51 4.17 26.21 9.12
C GLY A 51 3.58 25.27 10.16
N SER A 52 2.78 24.28 9.72
CA SER A 52 2.20 23.28 10.59
C SER A 52 3.20 22.19 10.99
N ILE A 53 3.01 21.66 12.20
CA ILE A 53 3.67 20.45 12.68
C ILE A 53 2.59 19.44 13.01
N ALA A 54 2.68 18.26 12.40
CA ALA A 54 1.66 17.25 12.51
C ALA A 54 2.27 15.87 12.82
N SER A 55 1.62 15.11 13.69
CA SER A 55 1.93 13.70 13.88
C SER A 55 0.98 12.81 13.11
N TYR A 56 1.52 11.72 12.58
CA TYR A 56 0.76 10.73 11.87
C TYR A 56 1.14 9.34 12.35
N SER A 57 0.15 8.49 12.61
CA SER A 57 0.41 7.06 12.77
C SER A 57 0.75 6.43 11.43
N ILE A 58 1.77 5.57 11.40
CA ILE A 58 2.11 4.72 10.25
C ILE A 58 0.85 3.98 9.78
N SER A 59 0.04 3.46 10.71
CA SER A 59 -1.18 2.74 10.35
C SER A 59 -2.18 3.62 9.60
N SER A 60 -2.32 4.89 9.99
CA SER A 60 -3.14 5.91 9.31
C SER A 60 -2.55 6.32 7.95
N CYS A 61 -1.22 6.49 7.88
CA CYS A 61 -0.55 6.81 6.62
C CYS A 61 -0.63 5.66 5.61
N VAL A 62 -0.37 4.43 6.05
CA VAL A 62 -0.39 3.22 5.22
C VAL A 62 -1.80 2.85 4.80
N SER A 63 -2.80 3.05 5.66
CA SER A 63 -4.21 2.81 5.31
C SER A 63 -4.79 3.81 4.32
N LYS A 64 -4.16 4.99 4.16
CA LYS A 64 -4.59 6.06 3.23
C LYS A 64 -3.68 6.23 2.01
N LEU A 65 -2.55 5.52 1.96
CA LEU A 65 -1.69 5.41 0.78
C LEU A 65 -2.41 4.55 -0.28
N PRO A 66 -2.73 5.07 -1.48
CA PRO A 66 -3.21 4.24 -2.56
C PRO A 66 -2.08 3.30 -2.96
N ILE A 67 -2.33 2.01 -2.92
CA ILE A 67 -1.38 0.99 -3.36
C ILE A 67 -1.29 1.08 -4.90
N GLY A 68 -0.26 1.78 -5.39
CA GLY A 68 0.06 1.90 -6.82
C GLY A 68 0.89 3.15 -7.15
N PHE A 69 2.11 2.96 -7.64
CA PHE A 69 2.99 4.04 -8.11
C PHE A 69 2.83 4.27 -9.63
N CYS A 70 2.52 5.52 -10.00
CA CYS A 70 2.40 6.12 -11.36
C CYS A 70 1.07 5.85 -12.13
N SER A 71 0.27 6.85 -12.55
CA SER A 71 0.63 7.94 -13.48
C SER A 71 -0.34 9.16 -13.48
N VAL A 72 0.25 10.37 -13.36
CA VAL A 72 0.13 11.61 -14.18
C VAL A 72 -1.24 12.31 -14.45
N ARG A 73 -2.34 12.02 -13.77
CA ARG A 73 -3.44 13.02 -13.66
C ARG A 73 -3.85 13.25 -12.23
N ALA A 74 -3.66 14.49 -11.77
CA ALA A 74 -4.07 15.00 -10.47
C ALA A 74 -5.53 14.60 -10.17
N GLN A 75 -5.72 13.54 -9.41
CA GLN A 75 -6.99 13.17 -8.82
C GLN A 75 -6.76 13.03 -7.32
N ARG A 76 -7.55 13.81 -6.57
CA ARG A 76 -7.44 14.12 -5.14
C ARG A 76 -7.21 12.85 -4.31
N LEU A 77 -6.01 12.73 -3.73
CA LEU A 77 -5.79 11.77 -2.66
C LEU A 77 -6.51 12.26 -1.40
N LEU A 78 -7.05 11.32 -0.63
CA LEU A 78 -7.65 11.61 0.67
C LEU A 78 -6.51 11.82 1.69
N PRO A 79 -6.44 12.97 2.36
CA PRO A 79 -5.34 13.26 3.28
C PRO A 79 -5.34 12.30 4.48
N ALA A 80 -4.15 11.86 4.89
CA ALA A 80 -3.98 11.24 6.20
C ALA A 80 -4.44 12.23 7.27
N GLU A 81 -5.26 11.75 8.20
CA GLU A 81 -5.70 12.64 9.28
C GLU A 81 -4.61 12.62 10.33
N PRO A 82 -4.09 13.79 10.73
CA PRO A 82 -3.06 13.85 11.75
C PRO A 82 -3.65 13.40 13.09
N GLU A 83 -2.87 12.67 13.88
CA GLU A 83 -3.25 12.31 15.26
C GLU A 83 -3.09 13.50 16.21
N GLY A 84 -2.10 14.35 15.93
CA GLY A 84 -1.87 15.62 16.60
C GLY A 84 -1.48 16.68 15.58
N PHE A 85 -1.97 17.91 15.77
CA PHE A 85 -1.74 19.02 14.87
C PHE A 85 -1.49 20.30 15.65
N LEU A 86 -0.45 21.06 15.28
CA LEU A 86 -0.16 22.37 15.84
C LEU A 86 0.26 23.34 14.73
N GLU A 87 -0.15 24.60 14.85
CA GLU A 87 0.35 25.69 14.02
C GLU A 87 1.63 26.23 14.65
N GLY A 88 2.78 25.86 14.08
CA GLY A 88 4.08 26.08 14.72
C GLY A 88 4.65 27.46 14.43
N HIS A 89 4.63 27.89 13.17
CA HIS A 89 5.39 29.05 12.71
C HIS A 89 4.55 29.95 11.78
N ASP A 90 4.85 31.26 11.80
CA ASP A 90 4.23 32.23 10.89
C ASP A 90 4.91 32.18 9.51
N GLY A 91 4.80 31.04 8.82
CA GLY A 91 5.51 30.69 7.60
C GLY A 91 6.06 29.25 7.65
N PRO A 92 6.78 28.78 6.61
CA PRO A 92 7.28 27.40 6.54
C PRO A 92 8.01 26.92 7.79
N ALA A 93 7.71 25.69 8.22
CA ALA A 93 8.49 24.97 9.22
C ALA A 93 9.56 24.13 8.51
N TYR A 94 10.84 24.39 8.76
CA TYR A 94 11.96 23.81 8.01
C TYR A 94 12.53 22.53 8.61
N ASP A 95 12.55 22.40 9.95
CA ASP A 95 13.14 21.24 10.63
C ASP A 95 12.36 20.89 11.90
N VAL A 96 12.39 19.61 12.27
CA VAL A 96 11.74 19.08 13.48
C VAL A 96 12.63 18.03 14.16
N LYS A 97 12.82 18.14 15.47
CA LYS A 97 13.69 17.27 16.27
C LYS A 97 13.11 17.02 17.66
N PHE A 98 13.41 15.86 18.23
CA PHE A 98 13.13 15.59 19.64
C PHE A 98 14.34 15.90 20.52
N TYR A 99 14.10 16.55 21.65
CA TYR A 99 15.09 16.80 22.69
C TYR A 99 14.69 16.06 23.97
N GLY A 100 15.57 15.17 24.44
CA GLY A 100 15.32 14.28 25.57
C GLY A 100 15.01 12.84 25.14
N ASN A 101 14.71 11.98 26.12
CA ASN A 101 14.40 10.57 25.91
C ASN A 101 13.04 10.23 26.52
N GLY A 102 12.24 9.41 25.81
CA GLY A 102 10.95 8.92 26.30
C GLY A 102 9.77 9.88 26.09
N GLU A 103 8.69 9.67 26.81
CA GLU A 103 7.41 10.39 26.63
C GLU A 103 7.45 11.86 27.09
N ASP A 104 8.40 12.22 27.97
CA ASP A 104 8.62 13.59 28.46
C ASP A 104 9.50 14.44 27.53
N SER A 105 9.81 13.94 26.32
CA SER A 105 10.65 14.65 25.35
C SER A 105 10.01 15.96 24.89
N LEU A 106 10.85 16.93 24.52
CA LEU A 106 10.41 18.16 23.87
C LEU A 106 10.44 17.98 22.35
N LEU A 107 9.31 18.24 21.69
CA LEU A 107 9.22 18.36 20.24
C LEU A 107 9.65 19.78 19.85
N LEU A 108 10.77 19.91 19.15
CA LEU A 108 11.35 21.18 18.70
C LEU A 108 11.12 21.40 17.21
N SER A 109 10.87 22.63 16.80
CA SER A 109 10.78 23.05 15.40
C SER A 109 11.35 24.44 15.18
N CYS A 110 11.87 24.68 13.97
CA CYS A 110 12.25 26.00 13.50
C CYS A 110 11.59 26.32 12.15
N GLY A 111 11.46 27.61 11.87
CA GLY A 111 10.83 28.06 10.64
C GLY A 111 11.27 29.43 10.19
N ASP A 112 10.57 29.90 9.17
CA ASP A 112 10.77 31.17 8.47
C ASP A 112 10.57 32.40 9.38
N ASP A 113 9.79 32.25 10.46
CA ASP A 113 9.59 33.26 11.49
C ASP A 113 10.83 33.52 12.35
N GLY A 114 11.90 32.74 12.16
CA GLY A 114 13.17 32.85 12.86
C GLY A 114 13.16 32.38 14.30
N LYS A 115 12.11 31.66 14.66
CA LYS A 115 11.93 31.14 16.01
C LYS A 115 12.31 29.67 16.08
N ILE A 116 12.71 29.25 17.27
CA ILE A 116 12.80 27.85 17.66
C ILE A 116 11.75 27.65 18.74
N LYS A 117 10.75 26.84 18.45
CA LYS A 117 9.65 26.56 19.38
C LYS A 117 9.70 25.12 19.85
N GLY A 118 9.31 24.90 21.10
CA GLY A 118 9.32 23.59 21.74
C GLY A 118 8.03 23.31 22.52
N TRP A 119 7.48 22.11 22.35
CA TRP A 119 6.29 21.62 23.04
C TRP A 119 6.58 20.31 23.76
N ARG A 120 5.90 20.02 24.87
CA ARG A 120 6.01 18.71 25.52
C ARG A 120 5.29 17.68 24.66
N TRP A 121 5.99 16.59 24.34
CA TRP A 121 5.45 15.53 23.48
C TRP A 121 4.17 14.92 24.05
N LYS A 122 4.15 14.62 25.35
CA LYS A 122 2.97 14.11 26.04
C LYS A 122 1.73 15.02 25.92
N GLU A 123 1.92 16.32 26.08
CA GLU A 123 0.83 17.30 25.95
C GLU A 123 0.33 17.40 24.50
N PHE A 124 1.23 17.22 23.55
CA PHE A 124 0.90 17.18 22.13
C PHE A 124 0.10 15.91 21.75
N THR A 125 0.40 14.76 22.35
CA THR A 125 -0.31 13.49 22.07
C THR A 125 -1.60 13.28 22.85
N GLU A 126 -1.68 13.75 24.11
CA GLU A 126 -2.83 13.52 25.00
C GLU A 126 -3.86 14.67 25.01
N SER A 127 -3.77 15.59 24.05
CA SER A 127 -4.65 16.77 24.01
C SER A 127 -6.12 16.38 23.79
N GLU A 128 -6.98 16.68 24.77
CA GLU A 128 -8.43 16.46 24.72
C GLU A 128 -9.17 17.41 23.76
N VAL A 129 -8.45 18.39 23.20
CA VAL A 129 -9.01 19.38 22.26
C VAL A 129 -9.14 18.71 20.88
N PRO A 130 -10.30 18.77 20.21
CA PRO A 130 -10.44 18.25 18.85
C PRO A 130 -9.41 18.90 17.91
N ILE A 131 -8.83 18.12 17.00
CA ILE A 131 -7.77 18.52 16.05
C ILE A 131 -8.09 19.84 15.32
N THR A 132 -9.38 20.09 15.02
CA THR A 132 -9.87 21.34 14.40
C THR A 132 -9.66 22.61 15.23
N PHE A 133 -9.46 22.47 16.54
CA PHE A 133 -9.26 23.58 17.48
C PHE A 133 -7.88 23.55 18.15
N GLN A 134 -7.02 22.58 17.87
CA GLN A 134 -5.69 22.49 18.52
C GLN A 134 -4.72 23.59 18.05
N GLY A 135 -4.81 24.01 16.78
CA GLY A 135 -3.82 24.88 16.12
C GLY A 135 -3.49 26.20 16.85
N ASN A 136 -4.43 26.78 17.60
CA ASN A 136 -4.23 28.06 18.31
C ASN A 136 -4.20 27.95 19.85
N HIS A 137 -4.35 26.75 20.41
CA HIS A 137 -4.55 26.58 21.86
C HIS A 137 -3.31 26.11 22.62
N MET A 138 -2.36 25.43 21.97
CA MET A 138 -1.14 24.95 22.61
C MET A 138 -0.01 25.98 22.55
N LYS A 139 0.37 26.52 23.72
CA LYS A 139 1.51 27.43 23.83
C LYS A 139 2.83 26.67 23.89
N PRO A 140 3.88 27.14 23.20
CA PRO A 140 5.20 26.54 23.32
C PRO A 140 5.75 26.73 24.74
N VAL A 141 6.39 25.68 25.26
CA VAL A 141 7.13 25.71 26.52
C VAL A 141 8.49 26.38 26.34
N LEU A 142 9.03 26.32 25.12
CA LEU A 142 10.27 26.96 24.72
C LEU A 142 9.99 27.83 23.49
N ASP A 143 10.32 29.12 23.51
CA ASP A 143 10.20 30.03 22.36
C ASP A 143 11.47 30.89 22.30
N LEU A 144 12.39 30.53 21.42
CA LEU A 144 13.69 31.18 21.25
C LEU A 144 13.69 31.94 19.93
N VAL A 145 14.38 33.08 19.89
CA VAL A 145 14.48 33.92 18.69
C VAL A 145 15.94 34.21 18.40
N ASN A 146 16.41 33.81 17.21
CA ASN A 146 17.79 34.10 16.81
C ASN A 146 18.00 35.62 16.70
N PRO A 147 19.13 36.17 17.17
CA PRO A 147 19.48 37.56 16.96
C PRO A 147 19.66 37.83 15.46
N GLN A 148 18.98 38.83 14.92
CA GLN A 148 19.18 39.22 13.52
C GLN A 148 20.53 39.94 13.36
N HIS A 149 21.55 39.26 12.82
CA HIS A 149 22.74 39.93 12.34
C HIS A 149 22.59 40.38 10.89
N LYS A 150 23.32 41.45 10.51
CA LYS A 150 23.40 41.89 9.12
C LYS A 150 24.13 40.81 8.32
N GLY A 151 23.49 40.29 7.29
CA GLY A 151 24.05 39.27 6.41
C GLY A 151 25.20 39.79 5.54
N PRO A 152 25.79 38.93 4.68
CA PRO A 152 26.96 39.22 3.86
C PRO A 152 26.82 40.43 2.93
N TRP A 153 25.57 40.80 2.60
CA TRP A 153 25.20 41.87 1.67
C TRP A 153 24.98 43.23 2.35
N GLY A 154 25.25 43.35 3.66
CA GLY A 154 25.17 44.62 4.41
C GLY A 154 23.76 45.10 4.78
N ALA A 155 22.72 44.39 4.32
CA ALA A 155 21.35 44.50 4.79
C ALA A 155 21.12 43.59 6.01
N LEU A 156 20.16 43.92 6.88
CA LEU A 156 19.57 42.90 7.76
C LEU A 156 19.10 41.77 6.84
N SER A 157 19.32 40.50 7.21
CA SER A 157 18.69 39.40 6.48
C SER A 157 17.20 39.74 6.35
N PRO A 158 16.62 39.80 5.14
CA PRO A 158 15.23 40.20 4.98
C PRO A 158 14.27 39.27 5.73
N ILE A 159 14.73 38.05 6.05
CA ILE A 159 13.97 37.03 6.75
C ILE A 159 14.82 36.51 7.92
N PRO A 160 14.31 36.47 9.17
CA PRO A 160 15.04 35.93 10.32
C PRO A 160 15.16 34.39 10.31
N GLU A 161 15.11 33.73 9.15
CA GLU A 161 14.90 32.29 9.01
C GLU A 161 15.90 31.43 9.80
N ASN A 162 15.40 30.31 10.28
CA ASN A 162 16.20 29.27 10.89
C ASN A 162 15.94 27.95 10.16
N ASN A 163 16.98 27.47 9.46
CA ASN A 163 16.85 26.47 8.41
C ASN A 163 17.03 25.04 8.93
N ALA A 164 17.77 24.85 10.04
CA ALA A 164 17.97 23.53 10.64
C ALA A 164 18.31 23.61 12.13
N ILE A 165 17.97 22.54 12.87
CA ILE A 165 18.25 22.37 14.29
C ILE A 165 19.06 21.09 14.53
N ALA A 166 20.04 21.18 15.43
CA ALA A 166 20.67 20.01 16.04
C ALA A 166 20.52 20.05 17.56
N VAL A 167 20.43 18.88 18.19
CA VAL A 167 20.21 18.75 19.63
C VAL A 167 21.39 18.05 20.29
N ASP A 168 21.76 18.51 21.48
CA ASP A 168 22.66 17.81 22.39
C ASP A 168 22.00 17.70 23.77
N PRO A 169 21.22 16.63 24.01
CA PRO A 169 20.52 16.42 25.26
C PRO A 169 21.46 16.24 26.45
N GLN A 170 22.66 15.70 26.24
CA GLN A 170 23.64 15.48 27.32
C GLN A 170 24.31 16.80 27.72
N GLY A 171 24.61 17.65 26.74
CA GLY A 171 25.19 18.97 26.94
C GLY A 171 24.18 20.08 27.25
N GLY A 172 22.89 19.76 27.34
CA GLY A 172 21.84 20.73 27.67
C GLY A 172 21.62 21.81 26.61
N SER A 173 21.99 21.54 25.35
CA SER A 173 22.16 22.58 24.33
C SER A 173 21.37 22.27 23.05
N ILE A 174 20.83 23.31 22.41
CA ILE A 174 20.23 23.27 21.07
C ILE A 174 21.08 24.12 20.14
N PHE A 175 21.33 23.64 18.94
CA PHE A 175 22.04 24.38 17.91
C PHE A 175 21.11 24.72 16.76
N SER A 176 21.24 25.93 16.21
CA SER A 176 20.47 26.39 15.06
C SER A 176 21.36 26.91 13.95
N ALA A 177 20.99 26.61 12.70
CA ALA A 177 21.60 27.18 11.50
C ALA A 177 20.69 28.29 10.96
N ALA A 178 21.13 29.54 11.08
CA ALA A 178 20.34 30.69 10.69
C ALA A 178 20.72 31.23 9.31
N GLY A 179 19.77 31.93 8.68
CA GLY A 179 19.98 32.58 7.39
C GLY A 179 21.00 33.73 7.42
N ASP A 180 21.35 34.24 8.60
CA ASP A 180 22.36 35.30 8.76
C ASP A 180 23.82 34.81 8.70
N SER A 181 24.03 33.62 8.14
CA SER A 181 25.34 32.96 8.00
C SER A 181 25.99 32.56 9.33
N CYS A 182 25.24 32.60 10.44
CA CYS A 182 25.71 32.21 11.76
C CYS A 182 24.97 30.96 12.26
N ALA A 183 25.67 30.15 13.04
CA ALA A 183 25.02 29.12 13.85
C ALA A 183 24.98 29.57 15.32
N TYR A 184 23.89 29.28 16.02
CA TYR A 184 23.70 29.63 17.43
C TYR A 184 23.67 28.37 18.29
N CYS A 185 24.23 28.46 19.49
CA CYS A 185 24.09 27.46 20.54
C CYS A 185 23.28 28.08 21.66
N TRP A 186 22.16 27.44 22.00
CA TRP A 186 21.20 27.83 23.01
C TRP A 186 21.28 26.89 24.19
N ASP A 187 21.24 27.45 25.40
CA ASP A 187 21.04 26.70 26.63
C ASP A 187 19.53 26.47 26.83
N VAL A 188 19.10 25.22 26.89
CA VAL A 188 17.66 24.88 26.92
C VAL A 188 17.01 25.27 28.25
N GLU A 189 17.74 25.16 29.36
CA GLU A 189 17.21 25.47 30.68
C GLU A 189 17.06 26.98 30.91
N LYS A 190 18.01 27.75 30.38
CA LYS A 190 18.05 29.22 30.56
C LYS A 190 17.37 29.98 29.44
N GLY A 191 17.22 29.39 28.25
CA GLY A 191 16.73 30.07 27.05
C GLY A 191 17.68 31.16 26.56
N GLU A 192 18.96 31.07 26.89
CA GLU A 192 19.98 32.07 26.55
C GLU A 192 20.99 31.52 25.53
N ILE A 193 21.57 32.41 24.74
CA ILE A 193 22.61 32.05 23.76
C ILE A 193 23.93 31.82 24.49
N LYS A 194 24.43 30.60 24.41
CA LYS A 194 25.70 30.14 24.96
C LYS A 194 26.87 30.46 24.04
N MET A 195 26.69 30.32 22.72
CA MET A 195 27.76 30.52 21.73
C MET A 195 27.19 30.95 20.38
N VAL A 196 27.98 31.70 19.61
CA VAL A 196 27.67 32.05 18.21
C VAL A 196 28.86 31.69 17.32
N PHE A 197 28.62 30.87 16.32
CA PHE A 197 29.62 30.41 15.37
C PHE A 197 29.56 31.28 14.11
N LYS A 198 30.58 32.11 13.92
CA LYS A 198 30.66 33.06 12.80
C LYS A 198 31.81 32.71 11.88
N GLY A 199 31.56 32.71 10.57
CA GLY A 199 32.62 32.63 9.57
C GLY A 199 32.21 32.13 8.19
N HIS A 200 31.01 31.58 8.02
CA HIS A 200 30.47 31.34 6.68
C HIS A 200 30.24 32.65 5.93
N LEU A 201 30.33 32.57 4.60
CA LEU A 201 30.18 33.73 3.72
C LEU A 201 28.74 33.91 3.23
N ASP A 202 27.86 32.95 3.48
CA ASP A 202 26.51 32.90 2.95
C ASP A 202 25.58 32.06 3.86
N TYR A 203 24.29 31.97 3.51
CA TYR A 203 23.23 31.26 4.27
C TYR A 203 23.66 29.88 4.75
N LEU A 204 23.24 29.49 5.97
CA LEU A 204 23.40 28.12 6.46
C LEU A 204 22.17 27.30 6.12
N HIS A 205 22.37 26.07 5.62
CA HIS A 205 21.29 25.16 5.23
C HIS A 205 21.10 24.01 6.20
N CYS A 206 22.18 23.50 6.77
CA CYS A 206 22.13 22.29 7.59
C CYS A 206 23.15 22.36 8.75
N ILE A 207 22.81 21.69 9.85
CA ILE A 207 23.64 21.61 11.06
C ILE A 207 23.53 20.23 11.70
N LEU A 208 24.63 19.74 12.26
CA LEU A 208 24.71 18.50 13.02
C LEU A 208 25.57 18.69 14.27
N ALA A 209 25.20 18.01 15.36
CA ALA A 209 25.99 17.94 16.58
C ALA A 209 26.77 16.62 16.64
N ARG A 210 28.04 16.70 17.07
CA ARG A 210 28.90 15.57 17.42
C ARG A 210 29.05 15.54 18.93
N ALA A 211 28.19 14.78 19.58
CA ALA A 211 28.10 14.77 21.04
C ALA A 211 29.40 14.23 21.67
N SER A 212 30.01 13.21 21.05
CA SER A 212 31.25 12.59 21.57
C SER A 212 32.43 13.58 21.66
N SER A 213 32.46 14.52 20.72
CA SER A 213 33.59 15.44 20.53
C SER A 213 33.26 16.88 20.91
N ASN A 214 32.02 17.16 21.34
CA ASN A 214 31.50 18.49 21.63
C ASN A 214 31.78 19.49 20.49
N GLN A 215 31.44 19.07 19.28
CA GLN A 215 31.62 19.82 18.04
C GLN A 215 30.30 19.92 17.29
N ILE A 216 30.20 20.91 16.40
CA ILE A 216 29.12 20.95 15.40
C ILE A 216 29.69 20.97 13.99
N ILE A 217 28.91 20.49 13.04
CA ILE A 217 29.18 20.61 11.62
C ILE A 217 28.06 21.44 10.99
N THR A 218 28.42 22.45 10.20
CA THR A 218 27.47 23.29 9.46
C THR A 218 27.73 23.21 7.96
N GLY A 219 26.67 23.21 7.15
CA GLY A 219 26.74 23.34 5.70
C GLY A 219 26.12 24.67 5.24
N SER A 220 26.71 25.29 4.21
CA SER A 220 26.35 26.62 3.75
C SER A 220 26.22 26.72 2.24
N GLU A 221 25.48 27.73 1.80
CA GLU A 221 25.41 28.20 0.41
C GLU A 221 26.80 28.61 -0.13
N ASP A 222 27.76 28.95 0.76
CA ASP A 222 29.15 29.25 0.37
C ASP A 222 29.93 28.04 -0.21
N GLY A 223 29.30 26.86 -0.22
CA GLY A 223 29.85 25.62 -0.76
C GLY A 223 30.79 24.88 0.15
N THR A 224 30.90 25.31 1.40
CA THR A 224 31.74 24.66 2.40
C THR A 224 30.90 24.03 3.50
N ALA A 225 31.37 22.89 4.01
CA ALA A 225 30.97 22.38 5.30
C ALA A 225 32.06 22.71 6.32
N ARG A 226 31.71 23.14 7.54
CA ARG A 226 32.68 23.55 8.55
C ARG A 226 32.44 22.85 9.86
N ILE A 227 33.53 22.41 10.48
CA ILE A 227 33.52 21.78 11.80
C ILE A 227 33.95 22.83 12.82
N TRP A 228 33.14 23.02 13.85
CA TRP A 228 33.34 24.00 14.90
C TRP A 228 33.51 23.34 16.25
N ASP A 229 34.38 23.91 17.07
CA ASP A 229 34.50 23.53 18.48
C ASP A 229 33.46 24.29 19.32
N CYS A 230 32.58 23.58 20.01
CA CYS A 230 31.52 24.22 20.79
C CYS A 230 32.04 24.95 22.04
N LYS A 231 33.26 24.66 22.52
CA LYS A 231 33.86 25.36 23.67
C LYS A 231 34.45 26.70 23.28
N SER A 232 35.23 26.73 22.20
CA SER A 232 35.96 27.93 21.77
C SER A 232 35.24 28.76 20.72
N GLY A 233 34.20 28.22 20.08
CA GLY A 233 33.48 28.88 18.97
C GLY A 233 34.29 28.96 17.67
N LYS A 234 35.48 28.35 17.62
CA LYS A 234 36.39 28.45 16.47
C LYS A 234 36.08 27.37 15.43
N CYS A 235 36.21 27.74 14.16
CA CYS A 235 36.24 26.78 13.06
C CYS A 235 37.54 25.97 13.15
N ILE A 236 37.40 24.66 13.39
CA ILE A 236 38.51 23.71 13.42
C ILE A 236 38.93 23.36 12.00
N LYS A 237 37.95 23.12 11.12
CA LYS A 237 38.19 22.60 9.79
C LYS A 237 37.14 23.07 8.79
N VAL A 238 37.61 23.39 7.58
CA VAL A 238 36.78 23.67 6.41
C VAL A 238 36.88 22.47 5.46
N ILE A 239 35.73 21.91 5.10
CA ILE A 239 35.55 20.84 4.14
C ILE A 239 34.98 21.47 2.87
N ASP A 240 35.67 21.24 1.74
CA ASP A 240 35.26 21.69 0.42
C ASP A 240 34.96 20.44 -0.43
N PRO A 241 33.67 20.07 -0.57
CA PRO A 241 33.22 18.93 -1.38
C PRO A 241 33.63 18.99 -2.86
N LEU A 242 33.92 20.17 -3.40
CA LEU A 242 34.09 20.41 -4.84
C LEU A 242 35.47 20.97 -5.20
N LYS A 243 36.49 20.59 -4.44
CA LYS A 243 37.88 21.05 -4.53
C LYS A 243 38.51 21.02 -5.94
N ASP A 244 37.95 20.26 -6.89
CA ASP A 244 38.47 20.10 -8.25
C ASP A 244 38.01 21.22 -9.21
N LYS A 245 38.93 22.14 -9.52
CA LYS A 245 38.70 23.45 -10.18
C LYS A 245 38.05 23.43 -11.57
N LYS A 246 37.80 22.26 -12.18
CA LYS A 246 37.28 22.15 -13.56
C LYS A 246 35.75 22.21 -13.68
N LEU A 247 35.02 22.13 -12.57
CA LEU A 247 33.55 22.07 -12.54
C LEU A 247 32.90 23.31 -11.87
N LYS A 248 33.57 24.47 -11.86
CA LYS A 248 33.00 25.76 -11.43
C LYS A 248 32.01 26.32 -12.46
N GLY A 249 30.96 25.58 -12.76
CA GLY A 249 29.85 26.01 -13.58
C GLY A 249 28.55 25.50 -12.95
N LEU A 250 27.79 26.44 -12.38
CA LEU A 250 26.57 26.32 -11.58
C LEU A 250 26.77 26.03 -10.08
N PHE A 251 26.14 26.90 -9.27
CA PHE A 251 25.98 26.95 -7.82
C PHE A 251 26.36 25.68 -7.04
N SER A 252 27.44 25.78 -6.25
CA SER A 252 27.95 24.71 -5.39
C SER A 252 27.58 25.00 -3.94
N CYS A 253 26.32 24.81 -3.53
CA CYS A 253 25.91 24.91 -2.12
C CYS A 253 26.03 23.56 -1.42
N VAL A 254 26.25 23.53 -0.10
CA VAL A 254 26.12 22.32 0.72
C VAL A 254 24.69 22.29 1.28
N SER A 255 23.84 21.45 0.69
CA SER A 255 22.41 21.39 1.01
C SER A 255 22.11 20.51 2.23
N CYS A 256 22.82 19.40 2.38
CA CYS A 256 22.56 18.43 3.44
C CYS A 256 23.84 17.72 3.91
N ILE A 257 23.83 17.30 5.17
CA ILE A 257 24.92 16.58 5.82
C ILE A 257 24.36 15.45 6.69
N ALA A 258 25.11 14.35 6.81
CA ALA A 258 24.82 13.25 7.74
C ALA A 258 26.09 12.71 8.38
N LEU A 259 25.94 12.18 9.60
CA LEU A 259 26.99 11.48 10.34
C LEU A 259 26.56 10.04 10.58
N ASP A 260 27.54 9.13 10.58
CA ASP A 260 27.33 7.75 11.00
C ASP A 260 27.24 7.62 12.53
N THR A 261 26.82 6.45 13.00
CA THR A 261 26.69 6.15 14.44
C THR A 261 28.01 6.28 15.21
N SER A 262 29.16 6.09 14.56
CA SER A 262 30.48 6.27 15.16
C SER A 262 31.01 7.71 15.12
N GLU A 263 30.26 8.64 14.50
CA GLU A 263 30.66 10.03 14.23
C GLU A 263 32.03 10.16 13.52
N SER A 264 32.46 9.13 12.81
CA SER A 264 33.76 9.06 12.11
C SER A 264 33.62 9.32 10.61
N TRP A 265 32.42 9.15 10.07
CA TRP A 265 32.11 9.31 8.65
C TRP A 265 31.09 10.42 8.45
N LEU A 266 31.35 11.26 7.44
CA LEU A 266 30.51 12.39 7.08
C LEU A 266 30.11 12.27 5.61
N ALA A 267 28.81 12.30 5.34
CA ALA A 267 28.28 12.44 3.99
C ALA A 267 27.85 13.90 3.78
N CYS A 268 28.27 14.52 2.68
CA CYS A 268 27.91 15.89 2.31
C CYS A 268 27.30 15.91 0.91
N GLY A 269 26.03 16.32 0.82
CA GLY A 269 25.36 16.62 -0.44
C GLY A 269 25.68 18.05 -0.88
N SER A 270 26.19 18.21 -2.09
CA SER A 270 26.43 19.51 -2.72
C SER A 270 25.92 19.53 -4.15
N GLY A 271 24.78 20.20 -4.37
CA GLY A 271 24.06 20.15 -5.63
C GLY A 271 23.78 18.71 -6.03
N ARG A 272 24.31 18.29 -7.18
CA ARG A 272 24.17 16.92 -7.71
C ARG A 272 25.18 15.91 -7.16
N ASN A 273 26.14 16.35 -6.34
CA ASN A 273 27.23 15.50 -5.88
C ASN A 273 27.03 15.09 -4.43
N LEU A 274 27.35 13.84 -4.12
CA LEU A 274 27.51 13.35 -2.75
C LEU A 274 28.98 13.07 -2.51
N SER A 275 29.56 13.63 -1.45
CA SER A 275 30.93 13.34 -1.06
C SER A 275 30.95 12.65 0.30
N VAL A 276 31.76 11.61 0.43
CA VAL A 276 31.90 10.81 1.65
C VAL A 276 33.29 11.05 2.22
N TRP A 277 33.34 11.50 3.47
CA TRP A 277 34.55 11.93 4.13
C TRP A 277 34.82 11.08 5.35
N ASN A 278 36.07 10.64 5.49
CA ASN A 278 36.58 10.09 6.72
C ASN A 278 37.07 11.25 7.59
N LEU A 279 36.40 11.51 8.71
CA LEU A 279 36.71 12.66 9.57
C LEU A 279 38.08 12.51 10.28
N PRO A 280 38.43 11.37 10.89
CA PRO A 280 39.76 11.15 11.46
C PRO A 280 40.90 11.30 10.44
N ALA A 281 40.79 10.67 9.27
CA ALA A 281 41.80 10.75 8.21
C ALA A 281 41.77 12.08 7.46
N SER A 282 40.66 12.83 7.58
CA SER A 282 40.46 14.11 6.94
C SER A 282 40.45 14.07 5.40
N GLU A 283 40.14 12.92 4.82
CA GLU A 283 40.18 12.65 3.38
C GLU A 283 38.78 12.38 2.82
N CYS A 284 38.57 12.80 1.56
CA CYS A 284 37.40 12.42 0.79
C CYS A 284 37.67 11.03 0.19
N ILE A 285 36.83 10.07 0.54
CA ILE A 285 36.98 8.67 0.13
C ILE A 285 36.27 8.41 -1.19
N SER A 286 35.08 8.99 -1.38
CA SER A 286 34.33 8.86 -2.63
C SER A 286 33.52 10.11 -2.94
N THR A 287 33.42 10.43 -4.23
CA THR A 287 32.50 11.43 -4.75
C THR A 287 31.58 10.78 -5.78
N ILE A 288 30.29 10.92 -5.56
CA ILE A 288 29.22 10.34 -6.38
C ILE A 288 28.50 11.48 -7.09
N SER A 289 28.28 11.36 -8.39
CA SER A 289 27.50 12.33 -9.15
C SER A 289 26.13 11.74 -9.49
N ASN A 290 25.07 12.40 -9.02
CA ASN A 290 23.68 12.04 -9.27
C ASN A 290 23.08 12.87 -10.41
N ARG A 291 21.91 12.47 -10.91
CA ARG A 291 21.21 13.17 -12.01
C ARG A 291 20.55 14.46 -11.54
N ALA A 292 20.00 14.46 -10.32
CA ALA A 292 19.38 15.61 -9.67
C ALA A 292 20.08 16.02 -8.37
N SER A 293 19.68 17.18 -7.84
CA SER A 293 20.23 17.72 -6.60
C SER A 293 19.78 16.93 -5.38
N ILE A 294 20.73 16.63 -4.48
CA ILE A 294 20.48 15.90 -3.24
C ILE A 294 19.93 16.87 -2.20
N GLN A 295 18.87 16.47 -1.50
CA GLN A 295 18.16 17.29 -0.52
C GLN A 295 18.29 16.75 0.89
N ASP A 296 18.37 15.43 1.06
CA ASP A 296 18.56 14.80 2.37
C ASP A 296 19.39 13.52 2.25
N VAL A 297 20.13 13.21 3.31
CA VAL A 297 21.05 12.07 3.38
C VAL A 297 21.07 11.50 4.79
N VAL A 298 21.16 10.17 4.91
CA VAL A 298 21.27 9.45 6.18
C VAL A 298 22.19 8.23 6.01
N PHE A 299 22.91 7.86 7.07
CA PHE A 299 23.68 6.62 7.15
C PHE A 299 22.83 5.46 7.69
N ASP A 300 22.95 4.29 7.05
CA ASP A 300 22.46 3.01 7.54
C ASP A 300 23.63 2.03 7.59
N ASP A 301 24.21 1.81 8.78
CA ASP A 301 25.46 1.08 8.97
C ASP A 301 26.58 1.51 7.99
N ASN A 302 26.98 0.63 7.07
CA ASN A 302 28.00 0.88 6.04
C ASN A 302 27.41 1.34 4.69
N GLN A 303 26.19 1.88 4.71
CA GLN A 303 25.47 2.33 3.53
C GLN A 303 24.99 3.77 3.71
N ILE A 304 24.79 4.43 2.57
CA ILE A 304 24.34 5.82 2.51
C ILE A 304 23.04 5.86 1.72
N LEU A 305 22.01 6.39 2.36
CA LEU A 305 20.70 6.63 1.78
C LEU A 305 20.61 8.10 1.40
N ALA A 306 20.29 8.40 0.14
CA ALA A 306 20.14 9.77 -0.32
C ALA A 306 18.87 9.95 -1.16
N VAL A 307 18.16 11.04 -0.89
CA VAL A 307 16.98 11.50 -1.63
C VAL A 307 17.22 12.93 -2.15
N GLY A 308 16.48 13.31 -3.18
CA GLY A 308 16.67 14.60 -3.82
C GLY A 308 15.52 14.99 -4.72
N ALA A 309 15.79 15.92 -5.64
CA ALA A 309 14.78 16.41 -6.59
C ALA A 309 14.33 15.34 -7.60
N ASP A 310 15.05 14.22 -7.73
CA ASP A 310 14.54 13.04 -8.44
C ASP A 310 13.74 12.15 -7.47
N PRO A 311 12.60 11.56 -7.91
CA PRO A 311 11.76 10.67 -7.12
C PRO A 311 12.38 9.28 -6.90
N VAL A 312 13.62 9.22 -6.45
CA VAL A 312 14.37 7.97 -6.27
C VAL A 312 15.16 8.03 -4.97
N LEU A 313 14.89 7.08 -4.08
CA LEU A 313 15.77 6.77 -2.96
C LEU A 313 16.96 5.97 -3.49
N ASN A 314 18.14 6.58 -3.40
CA ASN A 314 19.40 5.96 -3.84
C ASN A 314 20.11 5.36 -2.63
N ARG A 315 20.52 4.08 -2.74
CA ARG A 315 21.38 3.41 -1.77
C ARG A 315 22.79 3.30 -2.34
N PHE A 316 23.77 3.81 -1.62
CA PHE A 316 25.18 3.75 -1.98
C PHE A 316 25.99 2.99 -0.94
N ASP A 317 27.06 2.33 -1.37
CA ASP A 317 28.12 1.88 -0.47
C ASP A 317 29.05 3.05 -0.09
N MET A 318 29.95 2.82 0.87
CA MET A 318 30.96 3.81 1.30
C MET A 318 31.97 4.20 0.20
N ASN A 319 32.07 3.43 -0.88
CA ASN A 319 32.97 3.71 -2.01
C ASN A 319 32.27 4.47 -3.14
N GLY A 320 30.97 4.73 -3.01
CA GLY A 320 30.15 5.45 -3.96
C GLY A 320 29.47 4.61 -5.04
N THR A 321 29.48 3.29 -4.91
CA THR A 321 28.76 2.37 -5.80
C THR A 321 27.27 2.37 -5.48
N THR A 322 26.41 2.52 -6.48
CA THR A 322 24.96 2.37 -6.30
C THR A 322 24.59 0.91 -6.06
N LEU A 323 24.04 0.61 -4.89
CA LEU A 323 23.57 -0.72 -4.50
C LEU A 323 22.14 -0.99 -5.00
N SER A 324 21.24 -0.02 -4.83
CA SER A 324 19.86 -0.12 -5.27
C SER A 324 19.22 1.25 -5.45
N GLN A 325 18.21 1.33 -6.30
CA GLN A 325 17.39 2.53 -6.52
C GLN A 325 15.92 2.17 -6.34
N ILE A 326 15.24 2.87 -5.44
CA ILE A 326 13.83 2.65 -5.13
C ILE A 326 13.06 3.88 -5.61
N GLN A 327 12.09 3.69 -6.51
CA GLN A 327 11.22 4.79 -6.96
C GLN A 327 10.33 5.25 -5.79
N CYS A 328 10.25 6.56 -5.56
CA CYS A 328 9.40 7.22 -4.56
C CYS A 328 8.24 7.98 -5.27
N ALA A 329 7.02 8.00 -4.71
CA ALA A 329 5.82 8.60 -5.33
C ALA A 329 5.42 9.78 -4.46
N PRO A 330 6.00 10.97 -4.71
CA PRO A 330 5.95 11.62 -6.03
C PRO A 330 7.31 12.24 -6.45
N GLN A 331 7.31 13.02 -7.55
CA GLN A 331 8.47 13.64 -8.26
C GLN A 331 9.46 14.48 -7.44
N SER A 332 9.41 14.49 -6.11
CA SER A 332 10.18 15.39 -5.26
C SER A 332 10.17 14.90 -3.81
N ALA A 333 11.04 13.94 -3.47
CA ALA A 333 11.18 13.42 -2.11
C ALA A 333 12.27 14.20 -1.37
N PHE A 334 11.87 15.02 -0.38
CA PHE A 334 12.77 16.00 0.26
C PHE A 334 13.39 15.52 1.58
N SER A 335 12.89 14.45 2.22
CA SER A 335 13.45 13.97 3.48
C SER A 335 13.42 12.44 3.59
N VAL A 336 14.41 11.89 4.30
CA VAL A 336 14.52 10.46 4.64
C VAL A 336 14.87 10.32 6.12
N SER A 337 14.20 9.38 6.81
CA SER A 337 14.48 9.07 8.22
C SER A 337 14.50 7.56 8.46
N LEU A 338 15.42 7.10 9.31
CA LEU A 338 15.59 5.70 9.64
C LEU A 338 14.98 5.38 11.00
N HIS A 339 14.40 4.19 11.09
CA HIS A 339 13.82 3.69 12.32
C HIS A 339 14.87 2.96 13.19
N PRO A 340 15.06 3.33 14.48
CA PRO A 340 16.11 2.76 15.33
C PRO A 340 16.06 1.24 15.59
N SER A 341 14.94 0.57 15.37
CA SER A 341 14.81 -0.90 15.57
C SER A 341 15.08 -1.74 14.33
N VAL A 342 15.29 -1.12 13.16
CA VAL A 342 15.61 -1.84 11.92
C VAL A 342 17.11 -2.11 11.89
N ASN A 343 17.55 -3.15 12.60
CA ASN A 343 18.88 -3.70 12.41
C ASN A 343 18.86 -4.57 11.15
N SER A 344 19.56 -4.12 10.10
CA SER A 344 19.83 -4.80 8.82
C SER A 344 18.69 -4.84 7.79
N ILE A 345 18.90 -4.14 6.67
CA ILE A 345 18.10 -4.26 5.44
C ILE A 345 18.45 -5.59 4.78
N VAL A 346 17.53 -6.57 4.85
CA VAL A 346 17.60 -7.81 4.07
C VAL A 346 17.02 -7.54 2.66
N ASP A 347 17.61 -8.15 1.63
CA ASP A 347 17.38 -8.00 0.17
C ASP A 347 15.94 -8.24 -0.36
N SER A 348 14.90 -8.10 0.46
CA SER A 348 13.50 -8.21 0.09
C SER A 348 12.69 -7.04 0.68
N CYS A 349 12.65 -5.91 -0.02
CA CYS A 349 11.93 -4.71 0.44
C CYS A 349 10.40 -4.87 0.30
N SER A 350 9.73 -5.29 1.36
CA SER A 350 8.36 -4.85 1.67
C SER A 350 8.20 -4.31 3.09
N ASP A 351 9.18 -4.49 3.96
CA ASP A 351 8.98 -4.26 5.39
C ASP A 351 9.88 -3.10 5.84
N TYR A 352 9.25 -1.95 6.07
CA TYR A 352 9.74 -0.78 6.84
C TYR A 352 10.68 0.22 6.18
N PHE A 353 10.45 0.55 4.90
CA PHE A 353 10.88 1.85 4.34
C PHE A 353 9.68 2.79 4.21
N LEU A 354 9.55 3.77 5.11
CA LEU A 354 8.65 4.90 4.88
C LEU A 354 9.44 6.07 4.27
N CYS A 355 9.41 6.20 2.95
CA CYS A 355 9.44 7.52 2.33
C CYS A 355 8.03 8.11 2.51
N LEU A 356 7.80 8.84 3.60
CA LEU A 356 6.58 9.63 3.75
C LEU A 356 6.65 10.80 2.75
N TYR A 357 5.75 10.80 1.75
CA TYR A 357 5.27 12.06 1.23
C TYR A 357 3.76 12.11 1.25
N ALA A 358 3.30 13.24 1.76
CA ALA A 358 1.93 13.58 1.99
C ALA A 358 1.31 14.05 0.68
N VAL A 359 0.17 13.48 0.32
CA VAL A 359 -0.76 14.18 -0.54
C VAL A 359 -1.78 14.81 0.38
N MET A 360 -1.58 16.10 0.64
CA MET A 360 -2.44 16.90 1.49
C MET A 360 -2.90 18.11 0.68
N ALA A 361 -4.04 17.94 0.01
CA ALA A 361 -4.86 19.05 -0.43
C ALA A 361 -5.93 19.24 0.64
N GLY A 362 -5.78 20.27 1.46
CA GLY A 362 -6.71 20.58 2.55
C GLY A 362 -8.07 21.06 2.03
N ALA A 363 -9.14 20.56 2.62
CA ALA A 363 -10.38 21.30 2.80
C ALA A 363 -10.74 21.19 4.29
N ALA A 364 -11.07 22.32 4.91
CA ALA A 364 -11.42 22.41 6.32
C ALA A 364 -12.61 21.47 6.66
N PRO A 365 -12.64 20.80 7.84
CA PRO A 365 -13.74 19.92 8.18
C PRO A 365 -14.96 20.71 8.66
N GLU A 366 -16.06 20.66 7.91
CA GLU A 366 -17.39 20.72 8.50
C GLU A 366 -17.78 19.33 8.99
N GLY A 367 -18.23 19.26 10.24
CA GLY A 367 -18.28 18.03 11.03
C GLY A 367 -19.33 17.00 10.62
N SER A 368 -19.12 15.77 11.10
CA SER A 368 -20.17 14.93 11.70
C SER A 368 -19.52 13.71 12.35
N GLN A 369 -19.88 13.46 13.61
CA GLN A 369 -19.63 12.20 14.32
C GLN A 369 -20.12 11.01 13.49
N PHE A 370 -19.36 9.91 13.53
CA PHE A 370 -19.69 8.67 12.83
C PHE A 370 -20.94 8.02 13.45
N ASP A 371 -22.09 8.30 12.86
CA ASP A 371 -23.36 7.61 13.10
C ASP A 371 -23.60 6.66 11.91
N ALA A 372 -23.66 5.35 12.16
CA ALA A 372 -23.78 4.32 11.13
C ALA A 372 -25.06 4.49 10.26
N ARG A 373 -26.07 5.22 10.75
CA ARG A 373 -27.28 5.56 9.98
C ARG A 373 -27.08 6.73 9.02
N GLN A 374 -26.15 7.64 9.31
CA GLN A 374 -25.77 8.72 8.38
C GLN A 374 -24.90 8.20 7.23
N PHE A 375 -24.21 7.07 7.38
CA PHE A 375 -23.44 6.43 6.31
C PHE A 375 -24.35 5.80 5.26
N ASP A 376 -25.42 5.11 5.68
CA ASP A 376 -26.43 4.59 4.74
C ASP A 376 -27.24 5.72 4.09
N ASN A 377 -27.51 6.81 4.81
CA ASN A 377 -28.18 7.98 4.23
C ASN A 377 -27.26 8.78 3.31
N LYS A 378 -25.98 9.00 3.63
CA LYS A 378 -25.01 9.65 2.72
C LYS A 378 -24.68 8.78 1.51
N MET A 379 -24.67 7.45 1.64
CA MET A 379 -24.48 6.54 0.51
C MET A 379 -25.73 6.48 -0.36
N ASN A 380 -26.93 6.50 0.23
CA ASN A 380 -28.18 6.67 -0.52
C ASN A 380 -28.29 8.07 -1.14
N ASP A 381 -27.81 9.13 -0.49
CA ASP A 381 -27.80 10.52 -1.00
C ASP A 381 -26.76 10.68 -2.13
N PHE A 382 -25.58 10.04 -2.05
CA PHE A 382 -24.64 9.95 -3.18
C PHE A 382 -25.22 9.14 -4.35
N LEU A 383 -26.02 8.12 -4.06
CA LEU A 383 -26.71 7.31 -5.06
C LEU A 383 -27.96 7.99 -5.65
N SER A 384 -28.54 8.99 -4.98
CA SER A 384 -29.79 9.65 -5.39
C SER A 384 -29.62 11.09 -5.86
N ALA A 385 -28.55 11.80 -5.50
CA ALA A 385 -28.27 13.16 -5.97
C ALA A 385 -27.51 13.20 -7.32
N ASP A 386 -26.62 12.23 -7.58
CA ASP A 386 -25.86 12.10 -8.86
C ASP A 386 -25.77 10.65 -9.40
N GLY A 387 -26.13 9.64 -8.60
CA GLY A 387 -25.92 8.22 -8.93
C GLY A 387 -26.93 7.58 -9.90
N GLN A 388 -28.06 8.23 -10.18
CA GLN A 388 -29.05 7.71 -11.15
C GLN A 388 -28.58 7.84 -12.60
N GLU A 389 -27.59 8.68 -12.92
CA GLU A 389 -27.11 8.83 -14.31
C GLU A 389 -25.97 7.86 -14.70
N VAL A 390 -25.29 7.24 -13.75
CA VAL A 390 -24.08 6.42 -13.99
C VAL A 390 -24.37 4.93 -14.18
N PHE A 391 -25.42 4.40 -13.52
CA PHE A 391 -25.74 2.98 -13.54
C PHE A 391 -27.12 2.72 -14.14
N THR A 392 -27.25 1.66 -14.93
CA THR A 392 -28.54 1.21 -15.44
C THR A 392 -29.08 0.07 -14.56
N SER A 393 -30.33 0.20 -14.09
CA SER A 393 -31.04 -0.91 -13.45
C SER A 393 -31.57 -1.87 -14.51
N TRP A 394 -31.51 -3.17 -14.22
CA TRP A 394 -32.02 -4.21 -15.10
C TRP A 394 -33.08 -5.04 -14.38
N ASP A 395 -34.32 -4.91 -14.84
CA ASP A 395 -35.49 -5.48 -14.16
C ASP A 395 -35.99 -6.78 -14.80
N GLU A 396 -35.49 -7.15 -15.99
CA GLU A 396 -35.91 -8.40 -16.66
C GLU A 396 -35.32 -9.62 -15.93
N VAL A 397 -36.19 -10.55 -15.53
CA VAL A 397 -35.85 -11.83 -14.89
C VAL A 397 -36.36 -12.97 -15.76
N TYR A 398 -35.52 -13.96 -16.02
CA TYR A 398 -35.85 -15.11 -16.86
C TYR A 398 -35.79 -16.41 -16.06
N ASP A 399 -36.94 -17.04 -15.82
CA ASP A 399 -37.06 -18.22 -14.94
C ASP A 399 -36.43 -19.51 -15.48
N THR A 400 -36.22 -19.60 -16.80
CA THR A 400 -35.65 -20.76 -17.50
C THR A 400 -34.62 -20.32 -18.53
N PHE A 401 -33.67 -21.21 -18.88
CA PHE A 401 -32.67 -20.91 -19.91
C PHE A 401 -33.30 -20.78 -21.31
N ASP A 402 -34.38 -21.51 -21.60
CA ASP A 402 -35.12 -21.42 -22.87
C ASP A 402 -35.71 -20.02 -23.10
N ALA A 403 -36.15 -19.36 -22.02
CA ALA A 403 -36.74 -18.02 -22.10
C ALA A 403 -35.70 -16.92 -22.39
N MET A 404 -34.40 -17.20 -22.25
CA MET A 404 -33.32 -16.23 -22.41
C MET A 404 -32.92 -15.97 -23.87
N GLY A 405 -33.50 -16.69 -24.83
CA GLY A 405 -33.22 -16.50 -26.26
C GLY A 405 -31.80 -16.89 -26.69
N LEU A 406 -31.21 -17.88 -26.02
CA LEU A 406 -29.86 -18.39 -26.32
C LEU A 406 -29.85 -19.24 -27.60
N GLN A 407 -28.69 -19.34 -28.26
CA GLN A 407 -28.51 -20.25 -29.40
C GLN A 407 -28.78 -21.70 -28.98
N GLU A 408 -29.45 -22.47 -29.86
CA GLU A 408 -29.84 -23.86 -29.55
C GLU A 408 -28.65 -24.74 -29.13
N ASN A 409 -27.50 -24.59 -29.80
CA ASN A 409 -26.31 -25.35 -29.46
C ASN A 409 -25.70 -24.94 -28.11
N LEU A 410 -25.78 -23.66 -27.73
CA LEU A 410 -25.38 -23.20 -26.40
C LEU A 410 -26.32 -23.77 -25.33
N LEU A 411 -27.62 -23.70 -25.58
CA LEU A 411 -28.64 -24.22 -24.67
C LEU A 411 -28.47 -25.73 -24.44
N ARG A 412 -28.18 -26.49 -25.51
CA ARG A 412 -27.81 -27.92 -25.41
C ARG A 412 -26.57 -28.14 -24.54
N GLY A 413 -25.54 -27.29 -24.67
CA GLY A 413 -24.34 -27.36 -23.83
C GLY A 413 -24.62 -27.09 -22.36
N ILE A 414 -25.46 -26.09 -22.06
CA ILE A 414 -25.91 -25.76 -20.69
C ILE A 414 -26.61 -26.97 -20.04
N TYR A 415 -27.57 -27.58 -20.74
CA TYR A 415 -28.29 -28.75 -20.22
C TYR A 415 -27.39 -29.99 -20.13
N ALA A 416 -26.50 -30.22 -21.09
CA ALA A 416 -25.56 -31.35 -21.07
C ALA A 416 -24.52 -31.25 -19.94
N TYR A 417 -24.16 -30.02 -19.54
CA TYR A 417 -23.31 -29.78 -18.38
C TYR A 417 -24.01 -30.13 -17.05
N GLY A 418 -25.34 -30.21 -17.05
CA GLY A 418 -26.16 -30.59 -15.90
C GLY A 418 -26.90 -29.42 -15.23
N PHE A 419 -27.01 -28.26 -15.87
CA PHE A 419 -27.85 -27.18 -15.36
C PHE A 419 -29.31 -27.39 -15.75
N GLU A 420 -30.21 -27.43 -14.76
CA GLU A 420 -31.65 -27.58 -15.01
C GLU A 420 -32.39 -26.24 -14.96
N LYS A 421 -32.13 -25.44 -13.92
CA LYS A 421 -32.77 -24.13 -13.72
C LYS A 421 -31.70 -23.05 -13.46
N PRO A 422 -31.84 -21.84 -14.03
CA PRO A 422 -30.93 -20.74 -13.75
C PRO A 422 -31.02 -20.30 -12.29
N SER A 423 -29.86 -20.05 -11.67
CA SER A 423 -29.76 -19.42 -10.34
C SER A 423 -30.22 -17.96 -10.38
N ALA A 424 -30.52 -17.35 -9.22
CA ALA A 424 -30.99 -15.97 -9.14
C ALA A 424 -30.09 -14.96 -9.88
N ILE A 425 -28.77 -15.20 -9.89
CA ILE A 425 -27.83 -14.34 -10.61
C ILE A 425 -27.81 -14.62 -12.11
N GLN A 426 -28.01 -15.87 -12.53
CA GLN A 426 -28.12 -16.25 -13.95
C GLN A 426 -29.40 -15.71 -14.59
N GLN A 427 -30.52 -15.73 -13.85
CA GLN A 427 -31.82 -15.22 -14.29
C GLN A 427 -31.79 -13.74 -14.68
N ARG A 428 -30.92 -12.96 -14.03
CA ARG A 428 -30.76 -11.51 -14.25
C ARG A 428 -29.53 -11.16 -15.07
N GLY A 429 -28.46 -11.95 -15.00
CA GLY A 429 -27.13 -11.58 -15.52
C GLY A 429 -26.78 -12.09 -16.91
N ILE A 430 -27.37 -13.20 -17.38
CA ILE A 430 -27.00 -13.78 -18.68
C ILE A 430 -27.44 -12.86 -19.83
N VAL A 431 -28.72 -12.50 -19.87
CA VAL A 431 -29.32 -11.72 -20.97
C VAL A 431 -28.70 -10.33 -21.16
N PRO A 432 -28.50 -9.49 -20.13
CA PRO A 432 -27.88 -8.17 -20.34
C PRO A 432 -26.46 -8.30 -20.88
N PHE A 433 -25.69 -9.29 -20.41
CA PHE A 433 -24.37 -9.54 -20.95
C PHE A 433 -24.42 -10.02 -22.41
N CYS A 434 -25.34 -10.92 -22.77
CA CYS A 434 -25.58 -11.33 -24.16
C CYS A 434 -25.97 -10.17 -25.10
N LYS A 435 -26.63 -9.13 -24.57
CA LYS A 435 -27.04 -7.93 -25.32
C LYS A 435 -25.90 -6.94 -25.57
N GLY A 436 -24.68 -7.25 -25.13
CA GLY A 436 -23.51 -6.39 -25.33
C GLY A 436 -23.38 -5.24 -24.32
N LEU A 437 -24.13 -5.28 -23.21
CA LEU A 437 -24.06 -4.28 -22.15
C LEU A 437 -22.89 -4.58 -21.21
N ASP A 438 -22.27 -3.53 -20.69
CA ASP A 438 -21.31 -3.68 -19.59
C ASP A 438 -22.06 -4.13 -18.33
N VAL A 439 -21.53 -5.11 -17.59
CA VAL A 439 -22.23 -5.71 -16.45
C VAL A 439 -21.31 -5.76 -15.23
N ILE A 440 -21.80 -5.26 -14.09
CA ILE A 440 -21.21 -5.47 -12.77
C ILE A 440 -22.11 -6.45 -12.03
N GLN A 441 -21.59 -7.62 -11.72
CA GLN A 441 -22.34 -8.69 -11.08
C GLN A 441 -21.70 -9.09 -9.75
N GLN A 442 -22.42 -8.80 -8.67
CA GLN A 442 -22.02 -9.18 -7.32
C GLN A 442 -22.92 -10.31 -6.80
N ALA A 443 -22.33 -11.48 -6.54
CA ALA A 443 -23.04 -12.62 -5.94
C ALA A 443 -22.06 -13.52 -5.17
N GLN A 444 -22.54 -14.36 -4.25
CA GLN A 444 -21.69 -15.24 -3.45
C GLN A 444 -20.86 -16.22 -4.31
N SER A 445 -19.84 -16.86 -3.72
CA SER A 445 -19.13 -17.97 -4.37
C SER A 445 -20.07 -19.15 -4.61
N GLY A 446 -19.92 -19.86 -5.73
CA GLY A 446 -20.75 -21.04 -6.03
C GLY A 446 -22.19 -20.75 -6.49
N THR A 447 -22.58 -19.49 -6.71
CA THR A 447 -23.94 -19.11 -7.17
C THR A 447 -24.11 -19.14 -8.69
N GLY A 448 -23.08 -19.55 -9.44
CA GLY A 448 -23.16 -19.68 -10.90
C GLY A 448 -22.62 -18.49 -11.71
N LYS A 449 -21.89 -17.54 -11.10
CA LYS A 449 -21.27 -16.38 -11.79
C LYS A 449 -20.44 -16.78 -13.02
N THR A 450 -19.59 -17.81 -12.86
CA THR A 450 -18.75 -18.31 -13.95
C THR A 450 -19.57 -18.77 -15.15
N ALA A 451 -20.64 -19.51 -14.90
CA ALA A 451 -21.55 -19.94 -15.96
C ALA A 451 -22.31 -18.75 -16.58
N THR A 452 -22.61 -17.70 -15.82
CA THR A 452 -23.24 -16.47 -16.35
C THR A 452 -22.38 -15.82 -17.44
N PHE A 453 -21.13 -15.47 -17.13
CA PHE A 453 -20.27 -14.81 -18.12
C PHE A 453 -19.82 -15.75 -19.23
N CYS A 454 -19.59 -17.04 -18.94
CA CYS A 454 -19.25 -18.01 -19.98
C CYS A 454 -20.38 -18.12 -21.00
N SER A 455 -21.64 -18.19 -20.55
CA SER A 455 -22.80 -18.26 -21.44
C SER A 455 -22.91 -16.99 -22.29
N GLY A 456 -22.75 -15.81 -21.68
CA GLY A 456 -22.84 -14.55 -22.43
C GLY A 456 -21.66 -14.29 -23.37
N ILE A 457 -20.46 -14.80 -23.08
CA ILE A 457 -19.35 -14.84 -24.05
C ILE A 457 -19.72 -15.75 -25.22
N LEU A 458 -20.04 -17.01 -24.95
CA LEU A 458 -20.31 -18.04 -25.97
C LEU A 458 -21.46 -17.65 -26.91
N GLN A 459 -22.48 -16.98 -26.39
CA GLN A 459 -23.61 -16.47 -27.18
C GLN A 459 -23.20 -15.43 -28.22
N GLN A 460 -22.16 -14.63 -27.93
CA GLN A 460 -21.74 -13.50 -28.74
C GLN A 460 -20.57 -13.81 -29.69
N LEU A 461 -19.90 -14.96 -29.54
CA LEU A 461 -18.78 -15.34 -30.40
C LEU A 461 -19.21 -15.54 -31.87
N ASP A 462 -18.36 -15.11 -32.79
CA ASP A 462 -18.45 -15.47 -34.21
C ASP A 462 -17.55 -16.68 -34.48
N TYR A 463 -18.15 -17.85 -34.65
CA TYR A 463 -17.44 -19.11 -34.86
C TYR A 463 -16.87 -19.27 -36.28
N SER A 464 -17.18 -18.37 -37.21
CA SER A 464 -16.57 -18.34 -38.54
C SER A 464 -15.14 -17.78 -38.51
N LEU A 465 -14.82 -16.98 -37.49
CA LEU A 465 -13.54 -16.32 -37.30
C LEU A 465 -12.75 -16.93 -36.14
N VAL A 466 -11.69 -17.67 -36.48
CA VAL A 466 -10.82 -18.35 -35.51
C VAL A 466 -9.72 -17.41 -34.97
N GLU A 467 -10.14 -16.28 -34.40
CA GLU A 467 -9.30 -15.28 -33.74
C GLU A 467 -9.83 -14.98 -32.34
N CYS A 468 -8.98 -14.45 -31.46
CA CYS A 468 -9.36 -14.18 -30.08
C CYS A 468 -10.38 -13.03 -30.03
N GLN A 469 -11.60 -13.33 -29.58
CA GLN A 469 -12.72 -12.40 -29.50
C GLN A 469 -13.10 -12.03 -28.06
N ALA A 470 -12.77 -12.86 -27.08
CA ALA A 470 -12.99 -12.59 -25.67
C ALA A 470 -11.74 -12.88 -24.85
N LEU A 471 -11.49 -12.01 -23.87
CA LEU A 471 -10.42 -12.16 -22.89
C LEU A 471 -11.00 -12.22 -21.48
N VAL A 472 -10.67 -13.26 -20.73
CA VAL A 472 -11.09 -13.45 -19.34
C VAL A 472 -9.86 -13.47 -18.43
N LEU A 473 -9.83 -12.59 -17.44
CA LEU A 473 -8.80 -12.59 -16.41
C LEU A 473 -9.31 -13.21 -15.11
N ALA A 474 -8.43 -13.99 -14.48
CA ALA A 474 -8.64 -14.60 -13.18
C ALA A 474 -7.39 -14.42 -12.29
N PRO A 475 -7.53 -14.26 -10.96
CA PRO A 475 -6.42 -14.01 -10.04
C PRO A 475 -5.44 -15.18 -9.90
N THR A 476 -5.90 -16.41 -10.14
CA THR A 476 -5.10 -17.63 -9.95
C THR A 476 -5.08 -18.50 -11.20
N ARG A 477 -4.02 -19.33 -11.31
CA ARG A 477 -3.83 -20.23 -12.47
C ARG A 477 -4.89 -21.32 -12.47
N GLU A 478 -5.22 -21.81 -11.29
CA GLU A 478 -6.19 -22.86 -11.03
C GLU A 478 -7.60 -22.40 -11.42
N LEU A 479 -7.97 -21.16 -11.07
CA LEU A 479 -9.26 -20.60 -11.47
C LEU A 479 -9.34 -20.37 -12.99
N ALA A 480 -8.28 -19.86 -13.61
CA ALA A 480 -8.23 -19.69 -15.07
C ALA A 480 -8.43 -21.03 -15.81
N GLN A 481 -7.76 -22.10 -15.36
CA GLN A 481 -7.96 -23.44 -15.93
C GLN A 481 -9.36 -24.00 -15.66
N GLN A 482 -9.98 -23.68 -14.52
CA GLN A 482 -11.35 -24.08 -14.24
C GLN A 482 -12.34 -23.39 -15.18
N ILE A 483 -12.21 -22.08 -15.37
CA ILE A 483 -13.05 -21.31 -16.29
C ILE A 483 -12.90 -21.86 -17.72
N GLU A 484 -11.68 -22.18 -18.16
CA GLU A 484 -11.43 -22.78 -19.47
C GLU A 484 -12.21 -24.10 -19.67
N LYS A 485 -12.21 -24.99 -18.67
CA LYS A 485 -12.99 -26.24 -18.71
C LYS A 485 -14.49 -26.00 -18.77
N VAL A 486 -15.00 -25.09 -17.94
CA VAL A 486 -16.43 -24.74 -17.93
C VAL A 486 -16.85 -24.18 -19.29
N MET A 487 -16.06 -23.27 -19.85
CA MET A 487 -16.35 -22.65 -21.13
C MET A 487 -16.30 -23.64 -22.29
N ARG A 488 -15.36 -24.59 -22.29
CA ARG A 488 -15.32 -25.68 -23.27
C ARG A 488 -16.53 -26.59 -23.15
N ALA A 489 -16.94 -26.95 -21.93
CA ALA A 489 -18.06 -27.86 -21.73
C ALA A 489 -19.39 -27.21 -22.15
N LEU A 490 -19.61 -25.95 -21.81
CA LEU A 490 -20.80 -25.20 -22.25
C LEU A 490 -20.80 -24.95 -23.76
N GLY A 491 -19.63 -24.77 -24.37
CA GLY A 491 -19.48 -24.51 -25.80
C GLY A 491 -19.18 -25.74 -26.67
N ASP A 492 -19.32 -26.96 -26.15
CA ASP A 492 -18.93 -28.19 -26.85
C ASP A 492 -19.67 -28.34 -28.20
N TYR A 493 -20.99 -28.10 -28.19
CA TYR A 493 -21.83 -28.12 -29.40
C TYR A 493 -21.67 -26.89 -30.32
N LEU A 494 -20.88 -25.89 -29.91
CA LEU A 494 -20.57 -24.70 -30.71
C LEU A 494 -19.21 -24.81 -31.41
N GLY A 495 -18.37 -25.79 -31.03
CA GLY A 495 -17.01 -25.92 -31.55
C GLY A 495 -16.07 -24.82 -31.05
N VAL A 496 -16.30 -24.30 -29.84
CA VAL A 496 -15.48 -23.24 -29.25
C VAL A 496 -14.03 -23.69 -29.05
N LYS A 497 -13.10 -22.76 -29.24
CA LYS A 497 -11.67 -22.95 -28.96
C LYS A 497 -11.28 -21.98 -27.86
N VAL A 498 -10.96 -22.51 -26.68
CA VAL A 498 -10.58 -21.73 -25.51
C VAL A 498 -9.13 -22.07 -25.16
N HIS A 499 -8.32 -21.13 -24.68
CA HIS A 499 -6.97 -21.43 -24.19
C HIS A 499 -6.69 -20.77 -22.84
N ALA A 500 -6.03 -21.50 -21.95
CA ALA A 500 -5.66 -21.03 -20.62
C ALA A 500 -4.20 -20.49 -20.61
N CYS A 501 -4.04 -19.17 -20.66
CA CYS A 501 -2.76 -18.47 -20.57
C CYS A 501 -2.35 -18.23 -19.10
N VAL A 502 -1.69 -19.21 -18.50
CA VAL A 502 -1.28 -19.16 -17.07
C VAL A 502 0.23 -19.25 -16.90
N GLY A 503 0.76 -18.60 -15.85
CA GLY A 503 2.18 -18.73 -15.52
C GLY A 503 2.61 -20.18 -15.26
N GLY A 504 3.90 -20.50 -15.42
CA GLY A 504 4.44 -21.84 -15.15
C GLY A 504 4.30 -22.85 -16.29
N THR A 505 3.48 -22.58 -17.31
CA THR A 505 3.46 -23.35 -18.57
C THR A 505 4.53 -22.85 -19.54
N SER A 506 4.89 -23.69 -20.52
CA SER A 506 5.83 -23.34 -21.59
C SER A 506 5.29 -22.20 -22.45
N VAL A 507 5.99 -21.07 -22.42
CA VAL A 507 5.66 -19.89 -23.24
C VAL A 507 5.62 -20.23 -24.73
N ARG A 508 6.53 -21.10 -25.20
CA ARG A 508 6.58 -21.50 -26.61
C ARG A 508 5.33 -22.27 -27.04
N GLU A 509 4.77 -23.07 -26.14
CA GLU A 509 3.55 -23.82 -26.43
C GLU A 509 2.33 -22.88 -26.46
N ASP A 510 2.24 -21.94 -25.52
CA ASP A 510 1.20 -20.89 -25.55
C ASP A 510 1.26 -20.12 -26.87
N GLN A 511 2.45 -19.68 -27.30
CA GLN A 511 2.62 -18.99 -28.58
C GLN A 511 2.16 -19.83 -29.77
N ARG A 512 2.45 -21.12 -29.77
CA ARG A 512 2.04 -22.03 -30.84
C ARG A 512 0.52 -22.20 -30.89
N ILE A 513 -0.13 -22.38 -29.74
CA ILE A 513 -1.58 -22.53 -29.64
C ILE A 513 -2.27 -21.23 -30.06
N LEU A 514 -1.81 -20.08 -29.57
CA LEU A 514 -2.35 -18.77 -29.94
C LEU A 514 -2.18 -18.48 -31.44
N ALA A 515 -1.04 -18.85 -32.03
CA ALA A 515 -0.80 -18.73 -33.47
C ALA A 515 -1.71 -19.65 -34.31
N SER A 516 -2.20 -20.77 -33.75
CA SER A 516 -3.16 -21.66 -34.42
C SER A 516 -4.60 -21.13 -34.42
N GLY A 517 -4.86 -20.05 -33.66
CA GLY A 517 -6.16 -19.41 -33.56
C GLY A 517 -7.05 -20.02 -32.46
N VAL A 518 -7.53 -19.17 -31.56
CA VAL A 518 -8.46 -19.51 -30.48
C VAL A 518 -9.55 -18.43 -30.40
N HIS A 519 -10.78 -18.79 -30.03
CA HIS A 519 -11.89 -17.84 -29.92
C HIS A 519 -11.84 -17.07 -28.59
N VAL A 520 -11.39 -17.72 -27.51
CA VAL A 520 -11.34 -17.13 -26.17
C VAL A 520 -10.00 -17.44 -25.50
N VAL A 521 -9.43 -16.44 -24.84
CA VAL A 521 -8.30 -16.61 -23.93
C VAL A 521 -8.76 -16.38 -22.49
N VAL A 522 -8.42 -17.30 -21.61
CA VAL A 522 -8.62 -17.19 -20.16
C VAL A 522 -7.24 -17.20 -19.51
N GLY A 523 -6.92 -16.32 -18.56
CA GLY A 523 -5.58 -16.34 -18.00
C GLY A 523 -5.34 -15.46 -16.80
N THR A 524 -4.15 -15.62 -16.22
CA THR A 524 -3.66 -14.73 -15.15
C THR A 524 -3.10 -13.43 -15.76
N PRO A 525 -3.31 -12.25 -15.14
CA PRO A 525 -2.90 -10.96 -15.70
C PRO A 525 -1.46 -10.94 -16.24
N GLY A 526 -0.47 -11.37 -15.45
CA GLY A 526 0.94 -11.35 -15.88
C GLY A 526 1.25 -12.17 -17.14
N ARG A 527 0.68 -13.37 -17.31
CA ARG A 527 0.92 -14.20 -18.51
C ARG A 527 0.19 -13.65 -19.74
N VAL A 528 -1.05 -13.19 -19.56
CA VAL A 528 -1.82 -12.55 -20.63
C VAL A 528 -1.12 -11.30 -21.13
N PHE A 529 -0.66 -10.44 -20.21
CA PHE A 529 0.08 -9.23 -20.53
C PHE A 529 1.36 -9.53 -21.32
N ASP A 530 2.14 -10.54 -20.92
CA ASP A 530 3.33 -10.97 -21.66
C ASP A 530 2.98 -11.44 -23.08
N MET A 531 1.89 -12.20 -23.27
CA MET A 531 1.48 -12.67 -24.60
C MET A 531 0.99 -11.54 -25.51
N LEU A 532 0.27 -10.54 -24.96
CA LEU A 532 -0.14 -9.33 -25.69
C LEU A 532 1.07 -8.48 -26.08
N ARG A 533 1.98 -8.22 -25.14
CA ARG A 533 3.19 -7.42 -25.38
C ARG A 533 4.11 -8.03 -26.43
N ARG A 534 4.22 -9.35 -26.45
CA ARG A 534 4.97 -10.11 -27.48
C ARG A 534 4.25 -10.22 -28.81
N GLN A 535 3.03 -9.67 -28.94
CA GLN A 535 2.15 -9.82 -30.10
C GLN A 535 1.86 -11.28 -30.47
N SER A 536 2.04 -12.20 -29.52
CA SER A 536 1.68 -13.61 -29.68
C SER A 536 0.18 -13.81 -29.49
N LEU A 537 -0.43 -12.99 -28.63
CA LEU A 537 -1.87 -12.76 -28.59
C LEU A 537 -2.17 -11.44 -29.30
N ARG A 538 -2.97 -11.49 -30.37
CA ARG A 538 -3.42 -10.28 -31.07
C ARG A 538 -4.73 -9.78 -30.47
N ALA A 539 -4.79 -8.47 -30.18
CA ALA A 539 -5.95 -7.84 -29.56
C ALA A 539 -7.01 -7.35 -30.55
N ASP A 540 -6.69 -7.33 -31.86
CA ASP A 540 -7.48 -6.63 -32.89
C ASP A 540 -8.97 -7.03 -32.94
N HIS A 541 -9.28 -8.29 -32.63
CA HIS A 541 -10.64 -8.84 -32.68
C HIS A 541 -11.30 -9.01 -31.32
N ILE A 542 -10.61 -8.62 -30.23
CA ILE A 542 -11.15 -8.74 -28.87
C ILE A 542 -12.26 -7.71 -28.69
N LYS A 543 -13.48 -8.20 -28.48
CA LYS A 543 -14.70 -7.38 -28.28
C LYS A 543 -15.24 -7.47 -26.86
N MET A 544 -14.79 -8.44 -26.07
CA MET A 544 -15.23 -8.67 -24.69
C MET A 544 -14.04 -8.83 -23.75
N PHE A 545 -14.11 -8.16 -22.59
CA PHE A 545 -13.13 -8.26 -21.52
C PHE A 545 -13.83 -8.55 -20.19
N VAL A 546 -13.45 -9.65 -19.55
CA VAL A 546 -14.10 -10.12 -18.31
C VAL A 546 -13.08 -10.22 -17.18
N LEU A 547 -13.46 -9.70 -16.02
CA LEU A 547 -12.73 -9.80 -14.76
C LEU A 547 -13.51 -10.71 -13.81
N ASP A 548 -12.99 -11.90 -13.50
CA ASP A 548 -13.55 -12.80 -12.47
C ASP A 548 -12.76 -12.69 -11.16
N GLU A 549 -13.47 -12.69 -10.03
CA GLU A 549 -12.92 -12.38 -8.69
C GLU A 549 -12.15 -11.04 -8.68
N ALA A 550 -12.84 -9.99 -9.15
CA ALA A 550 -12.28 -8.65 -9.30
C ALA A 550 -11.79 -8.03 -7.99
N ASP A 551 -12.48 -8.28 -6.87
CA ASP A 551 -12.02 -7.91 -5.52
C ASP A 551 -10.57 -8.40 -5.25
N GLU A 552 -10.31 -9.68 -5.52
CA GLU A 552 -9.00 -10.28 -5.30
C GLU A 552 -7.94 -9.73 -6.28
N MET A 553 -8.27 -9.63 -7.56
CA MET A 553 -7.30 -9.16 -8.55
C MET A 553 -6.79 -7.75 -8.22
N LEU A 554 -7.62 -6.94 -7.57
CA LEU A 554 -7.29 -5.58 -7.20
C LEU A 554 -6.50 -5.52 -5.88
N SER A 555 -6.85 -6.37 -4.90
CA SER A 555 -6.12 -6.48 -3.63
C SER A 555 -4.68 -7.01 -3.77
N ARG A 556 -4.41 -7.90 -4.75
CA ARG A 556 -3.09 -8.56 -4.94
C ARG A 556 -2.07 -7.75 -5.74
N GLY A 557 -2.35 -6.48 -6.03
CA GLY A 557 -1.46 -5.66 -6.85
C GLY A 557 -1.45 -6.02 -8.34
N PHE A 558 -2.47 -6.72 -8.86
CA PHE A 558 -2.62 -6.91 -10.32
C PHE A 558 -3.30 -5.71 -11.00
N LYS A 559 -3.66 -4.67 -10.25
CA LYS A 559 -4.29 -3.45 -10.76
C LYS A 559 -3.54 -2.88 -11.96
N ASP A 560 -2.24 -2.59 -11.81
CA ASP A 560 -1.44 -1.99 -12.88
C ASP A 560 -1.39 -2.90 -14.12
N GLN A 561 -1.25 -4.21 -13.92
CA GLN A 561 -1.27 -5.19 -15.02
C GLN A 561 -2.62 -5.22 -15.75
N ILE A 562 -3.74 -5.08 -15.04
CA ILE A 562 -5.08 -5.01 -15.66
C ILE A 562 -5.21 -3.72 -16.47
N TYR A 563 -4.72 -2.59 -15.96
CA TYR A 563 -4.66 -1.32 -16.70
C TYR A 563 -3.83 -1.45 -17.96
N ASP A 564 -2.64 -2.04 -17.87
CA ASP A 564 -1.74 -2.24 -19.01
C ASP A 564 -2.37 -3.16 -20.07
N ILE A 565 -3.04 -4.24 -19.65
CA ILE A 565 -3.79 -5.11 -20.57
C ILE A 565 -4.89 -4.30 -21.26
N PHE A 566 -5.67 -3.52 -20.51
CA PHE A 566 -6.78 -2.74 -21.06
C PHE A 566 -6.31 -1.70 -22.09
N GLN A 567 -5.15 -1.07 -21.88
CA GLN A 567 -4.54 -0.14 -22.84
C GLN A 567 -4.14 -0.79 -24.17
N LEU A 568 -3.91 -2.10 -24.18
CA LEU A 568 -3.59 -2.88 -25.38
C LEU A 568 -4.84 -3.41 -26.10
N LEU A 569 -6.03 -3.29 -25.50
CA LEU A 569 -7.28 -3.73 -26.09
C LEU A 569 -7.87 -2.64 -27.03
N PRO A 570 -8.79 -3.02 -27.95
CA PRO A 570 -9.49 -2.06 -28.79
C PRO A 570 -10.29 -1.01 -27.99
N ALA A 571 -10.48 0.18 -28.57
CA ALA A 571 -11.15 1.30 -27.89
C ALA A 571 -12.63 1.03 -27.52
N LYS A 572 -13.28 0.07 -28.20
CA LYS A 572 -14.67 -0.32 -27.94
C LYS A 572 -14.72 -1.80 -27.58
N VAL A 573 -14.74 -2.09 -26.29
CA VAL A 573 -14.81 -3.43 -25.72
C VAL A 573 -15.92 -3.45 -24.69
N GLN A 574 -16.72 -4.51 -24.69
CA GLN A 574 -17.70 -4.79 -23.64
C GLN A 574 -16.97 -5.31 -22.40
N VAL A 575 -17.25 -4.75 -21.23
CA VAL A 575 -16.60 -5.09 -19.97
C VAL A 575 -17.57 -5.80 -19.02
N GLY A 576 -17.15 -6.92 -18.46
CA GLY A 576 -17.90 -7.66 -17.43
C GLY A 576 -17.08 -7.83 -16.16
N VAL A 577 -17.59 -7.36 -15.03
CA VAL A 577 -16.93 -7.46 -13.71
C VAL A 577 -17.75 -8.38 -12.82
N PHE A 578 -17.16 -9.51 -12.41
CA PHE A 578 -17.81 -10.53 -11.60
C PHE A 578 -17.05 -10.71 -10.29
N SER A 579 -17.73 -10.49 -9.17
CA SER A 579 -17.07 -10.50 -7.86
C SER A 579 -17.96 -11.06 -6.76
N ALA A 580 -17.35 -11.52 -5.66
CA ALA A 580 -18.10 -11.91 -4.46
C ALA A 580 -18.39 -10.69 -3.60
N THR A 581 -17.38 -9.85 -3.39
CA THR A 581 -17.50 -8.56 -2.73
C THR A 581 -17.25 -7.44 -3.74
N MET A 582 -17.79 -6.26 -3.49
CA MET A 582 -17.51 -5.06 -4.28
C MET A 582 -17.04 -3.97 -3.31
N PRO A 583 -15.77 -4.03 -2.84
CA PRO A 583 -15.20 -2.95 -2.06
C PRO A 583 -15.13 -1.67 -2.92
N PRO A 584 -15.05 -0.48 -2.30
CA PRO A 584 -14.97 0.78 -3.03
C PRO A 584 -13.88 0.81 -4.12
N GLU A 585 -12.73 0.19 -3.85
CA GLU A 585 -11.61 0.06 -4.80
C GLU A 585 -11.98 -0.71 -6.08
N ALA A 586 -12.79 -1.77 -5.95
CA ALA A 586 -13.31 -2.53 -7.09
C ALA A 586 -14.31 -1.71 -7.89
N LEU A 587 -15.15 -0.91 -7.22
CA LEU A 587 -16.10 -0.01 -7.85
C LEU A 587 -15.39 1.12 -8.62
N GLU A 588 -14.32 1.70 -8.10
CA GLU A 588 -13.57 2.77 -8.79
C GLU A 588 -13.04 2.35 -10.17
N ILE A 589 -12.62 1.10 -10.30
CA ILE A 589 -12.13 0.55 -11.57
C ILE A 589 -13.27 0.36 -12.55
N THR A 590 -14.44 -0.07 -12.08
CA THR A 590 -15.62 -0.16 -12.93
C THR A 590 -16.01 1.20 -13.53
N ILE A 591 -15.84 2.30 -12.78
CA ILE A 591 -16.16 3.65 -13.24
C ILE A 591 -15.23 4.11 -14.38
N LYS A 592 -13.96 3.67 -14.39
CA LYS A 592 -12.96 4.13 -15.36
C LYS A 592 -13.01 3.38 -16.69
N PHE A 593 -13.46 2.14 -16.69
CA PHE A 593 -13.40 1.26 -17.87
C PHE A 593 -14.75 0.85 -18.44
N MET A 594 -15.84 1.05 -17.70
CA MET A 594 -17.18 0.64 -18.12
C MET A 594 -18.00 1.85 -18.56
N ASN A 595 -18.87 1.63 -19.53
CA ASN A 595 -19.78 2.64 -20.05
C ASN A 595 -21.22 2.31 -19.63
N LYS A 596 -21.75 3.07 -18.67
CA LYS A 596 -23.11 2.93 -18.12
C LYS A 596 -23.47 1.48 -17.75
N PRO A 597 -22.67 0.83 -16.88
CA PRO A 597 -22.83 -0.60 -16.63
C PRO A 597 -24.16 -0.93 -15.95
N VAL A 598 -24.71 -2.08 -16.33
CA VAL A 598 -25.84 -2.72 -15.65
C VAL A 598 -25.34 -3.29 -14.34
N ARG A 599 -25.94 -2.86 -13.22
CA ARG A 599 -25.52 -3.30 -11.89
C ARG A 599 -26.48 -4.34 -11.34
N ILE A 600 -26.00 -5.57 -11.17
CA ILE A 600 -26.77 -6.70 -10.65
C ILE A 600 -26.19 -7.07 -9.30
N LEU A 601 -26.83 -6.55 -8.25
CA LEU A 601 -26.47 -6.80 -6.86
C LEU A 601 -27.46 -7.79 -6.25
N VAL A 602 -26.94 -8.86 -5.66
CA VAL A 602 -27.71 -9.61 -4.66
C VAL A 602 -27.69 -8.81 -3.36
N LYS A 603 -28.86 -8.53 -2.77
CA LYS A 603 -28.96 -7.76 -1.52
C LYS A 603 -28.14 -8.44 -0.42
N ARG A 604 -27.51 -7.64 0.44
CA ARG A 604 -26.67 -8.12 1.56
C ARG A 604 -27.44 -9.05 2.51
N ASP A 605 -28.75 -8.85 2.65
CA ASP A 605 -29.60 -9.68 3.50
C ASP A 605 -29.91 -11.08 2.91
N GLU A 606 -29.66 -11.29 1.61
CA GLU A 606 -29.68 -12.60 0.94
C GLU A 606 -28.27 -13.20 0.80
N LEU A 607 -27.26 -12.51 1.31
CA LEU A 607 -25.88 -13.00 1.38
C LEU A 607 -25.75 -13.99 2.54
N THR A 608 -26.75 -14.84 2.75
CA THR A 608 -26.81 -15.69 3.91
C THR A 608 -25.91 -16.91 3.73
N LEU A 609 -25.03 -17.06 4.71
CA LEU A 609 -24.31 -18.27 5.06
C LEU A 609 -25.26 -19.37 5.55
N GLU A 610 -26.55 -19.34 5.20
CA GLU A 610 -27.60 -20.23 5.71
C GLU A 610 -27.31 -21.72 5.48
N GLY A 611 -26.58 -22.03 4.41
CA GLY A 611 -26.12 -23.39 4.13
C GLY A 611 -24.93 -23.85 4.96
N ILE A 612 -24.19 -22.94 5.61
CA ILE A 612 -22.95 -23.23 6.32
C ILE A 612 -23.12 -22.92 7.80
N LYS A 613 -23.18 -23.95 8.64
CA LYS A 613 -23.13 -23.79 10.10
C LYS A 613 -21.72 -23.37 10.50
N GLN A 614 -21.61 -22.31 11.28
CA GLN A 614 -20.32 -21.73 11.66
C GLN A 614 -20.14 -21.84 13.16
N PHE A 615 -19.01 -22.42 13.57
CA PHE A 615 -18.65 -22.60 14.96
C PHE A 615 -17.27 -22.05 15.26
N HIS A 616 -17.02 -21.69 16.52
CA HIS A 616 -15.69 -21.41 17.03
C HIS A 616 -15.33 -22.36 18.17
N VAL A 617 -14.03 -22.62 18.35
CA VAL A 617 -13.46 -23.30 19.51
C VAL A 617 -12.43 -22.37 20.13
N ASN A 618 -12.67 -22.01 21.38
CA ASN A 618 -11.75 -21.18 22.15
C ASN A 618 -10.59 -22.05 22.66
N ILE A 619 -9.37 -21.67 22.30
CA ILE A 619 -8.16 -22.43 22.57
C ILE A 619 -7.18 -21.51 23.29
N GLU A 620 -6.83 -21.84 24.54
CA GLU A 620 -6.02 -20.95 25.36
C GLU A 620 -4.59 -20.77 24.85
N LYS A 621 -4.03 -21.83 24.24
CA LYS A 621 -2.64 -21.86 23.77
C LYS A 621 -2.57 -22.40 22.35
N GLU A 622 -1.74 -21.77 21.53
CA GLU A 622 -1.50 -22.16 20.13
C GLU A 622 -1.14 -23.65 19.98
N GLU A 623 -0.35 -24.19 20.91
CA GLU A 623 0.09 -25.59 20.90
C GLU A 623 -1.07 -26.59 20.99
N TRP A 624 -2.18 -26.18 21.64
CA TRP A 624 -3.35 -27.04 21.84
C TRP A 624 -4.22 -27.15 20.59
N LYS A 625 -4.07 -26.25 19.60
CA LYS A 625 -4.79 -26.36 18.33
C LYS A 625 -4.55 -27.69 17.62
N LEU A 626 -3.34 -28.22 17.68
CA LEU A 626 -3.00 -29.50 17.04
C LEU A 626 -3.69 -30.69 17.70
N GLU A 627 -3.85 -30.67 19.03
CA GLU A 627 -4.56 -31.71 19.78
C GLU A 627 -6.06 -31.64 19.50
N THR A 628 -6.66 -30.44 19.62
CA THR A 628 -8.07 -30.21 19.27
C THR A 628 -8.38 -30.63 17.84
N LEU A 629 -7.48 -30.38 16.89
CA LEU A 629 -7.65 -30.80 15.50
C LEU A 629 -7.76 -32.32 15.37
N CYS A 630 -6.87 -33.06 16.03
CA CYS A 630 -6.88 -34.52 16.01
C CYS A 630 -8.15 -35.07 16.65
N ASP A 631 -8.57 -34.53 17.79
CA ASP A 631 -9.80 -34.93 18.48
C ASP A 631 -11.05 -34.76 17.59
N LEU A 632 -11.09 -33.68 16.81
CA LEU A 632 -12.14 -33.47 15.80
C LEU A 632 -12.13 -34.55 14.72
N TYR A 633 -10.96 -34.96 14.22
CA TYR A 633 -10.85 -36.02 13.21
C TYR A 633 -11.16 -37.42 13.76
N GLU A 634 -10.97 -37.67 15.05
CA GLU A 634 -11.35 -38.93 15.70
C GLU A 634 -12.86 -39.00 15.96
N THR A 635 -13.48 -37.86 16.29
CA THR A 635 -14.90 -37.79 16.65
C THR A 635 -15.82 -37.67 15.44
N LEU A 636 -15.39 -36.97 14.38
CA LEU A 636 -16.22 -36.68 13.22
C LEU A 636 -16.00 -37.66 12.06
N ALA A 637 -17.10 -38.21 11.52
CA ALA A 637 -17.07 -38.98 10.28
C ALA A 637 -16.94 -38.06 9.05
N ILE A 638 -15.75 -37.53 8.81
CA ILE A 638 -15.49 -36.52 7.77
C ILE A 638 -15.33 -37.20 6.39
N THR A 639 -16.10 -36.74 5.40
CA THR A 639 -15.94 -37.15 3.99
C THR A 639 -14.67 -36.54 3.39
N GLN A 640 -14.65 -35.21 3.27
CA GLN A 640 -13.49 -34.42 2.88
C GLN A 640 -13.50 -33.07 3.59
N SER A 641 -12.32 -32.61 3.98
CA SER A 641 -12.11 -31.34 4.68
C SER A 641 -10.98 -30.52 4.10
N VAL A 642 -11.09 -29.21 4.28
CA VAL A 642 -10.02 -28.25 3.98
C VAL A 642 -9.62 -27.53 5.25
N ILE A 643 -8.33 -27.48 5.53
CA ILE A 643 -7.73 -26.79 6.67
C ILE A 643 -6.97 -25.57 6.15
N PHE A 644 -7.35 -24.38 6.62
CA PHE A 644 -6.70 -23.13 6.28
C PHE A 644 -5.72 -22.67 7.37
N VAL A 645 -4.54 -22.25 6.92
CA VAL A 645 -3.43 -21.80 7.75
C VAL A 645 -2.83 -20.53 7.12
N ASN A 646 -2.39 -19.55 7.92
CA ASN A 646 -1.98 -18.25 7.37
C ASN A 646 -0.58 -18.29 6.71
N THR A 647 0.32 -19.17 7.16
CA THR A 647 1.71 -19.19 6.70
C THR A 647 2.10 -20.51 6.06
N ARG A 648 3.01 -20.45 5.07
CA ARG A 648 3.52 -21.62 4.34
C ARG A 648 4.28 -22.59 5.25
N ARG A 649 5.15 -22.05 6.12
CA ARG A 649 5.90 -22.85 7.11
C ARG A 649 4.97 -23.67 8.00
N LYS A 650 3.81 -23.12 8.35
CA LYS A 650 2.83 -23.78 9.21
C LYS A 650 1.99 -24.82 8.47
N VAL A 651 1.78 -24.66 7.15
CA VAL A 651 1.24 -25.73 6.29
C VAL A 651 2.16 -26.95 6.33
N ASP A 652 3.46 -26.77 6.11
CA ASP A 652 4.44 -27.87 6.13
C ASP A 652 4.51 -28.53 7.51
N TRP A 653 4.63 -27.71 8.56
CA TRP A 653 4.66 -28.18 9.94
C TRP A 653 3.40 -28.98 10.32
N LEU A 654 2.21 -28.47 9.99
CA LEU A 654 0.96 -29.14 10.33
C LEU A 654 0.82 -30.46 9.56
N THR A 655 1.26 -30.47 8.30
CA THR A 655 1.28 -31.67 7.45
C THR A 655 2.16 -32.76 8.07
N ASP A 656 3.37 -32.43 8.48
CA ASP A 656 4.29 -33.39 9.10
C ASP A 656 3.75 -33.90 10.44
N LYS A 657 3.16 -33.01 11.26
CA LYS A 657 2.55 -33.39 12.54
C LYS A 657 1.35 -34.31 12.35
N MET A 658 0.46 -34.03 11.41
CA MET A 658 -0.69 -34.89 11.13
C MET A 658 -0.26 -36.24 10.54
N ARG A 659 0.75 -36.27 9.66
CA ARG A 659 1.31 -37.53 9.11
C ARG A 659 1.98 -38.38 10.18
N SER A 660 2.66 -37.75 11.15
CA SER A 660 3.28 -38.46 12.27
C SER A 660 2.26 -39.13 13.20
N ARG A 661 0.98 -38.75 13.10
CA ARG A 661 -0.15 -39.33 13.81
C ARG A 661 -1.04 -40.18 12.89
N ASP A 662 -0.46 -40.72 11.81
CA ASP A 662 -1.11 -41.62 10.84
C ASP A 662 -2.33 -41.04 10.09
N HIS A 663 -2.48 -39.71 10.03
CA HIS A 663 -3.49 -39.08 9.18
C HIS A 663 -2.99 -38.92 7.73
N THR A 664 -3.78 -39.41 6.78
CA THR A 664 -3.53 -39.19 5.34
C THR A 664 -3.93 -37.77 4.96
N VAL A 665 -2.94 -36.88 4.88
CA VAL A 665 -3.13 -35.46 4.54
C VAL A 665 -2.33 -35.06 3.29
N SER A 666 -2.97 -34.24 2.46
CA SER A 666 -2.34 -33.55 1.34
C SER A 666 -2.18 -32.07 1.67
N ALA A 667 -1.13 -31.43 1.15
CA ALA A 667 -0.84 -30.04 1.45
C ALA A 667 -0.44 -29.27 0.20
N THR A 668 -0.85 -28.01 0.10
CA THR A 668 -0.54 -27.17 -1.07
C THR A 668 -0.32 -25.71 -0.66
N HIS A 669 0.73 -25.08 -1.18
CA HIS A 669 1.07 -23.69 -0.91
C HIS A 669 1.86 -23.04 -2.05
N GLY A 670 2.09 -21.72 -1.96
CA GLY A 670 2.65 -20.85 -3.00
C GLY A 670 4.09 -21.10 -3.48
N ASP A 671 4.88 -21.93 -2.78
CA ASP A 671 6.27 -22.24 -3.17
C ASP A 671 6.44 -23.58 -3.89
N MET A 672 5.41 -24.43 -3.90
CA MET A 672 5.45 -25.71 -4.61
C MET A 672 5.47 -25.51 -6.13
N ASP A 673 6.08 -26.44 -6.85
CA ASP A 673 6.01 -26.44 -8.31
C ASP A 673 4.58 -26.75 -8.79
N GLN A 674 4.24 -26.24 -9.97
CA GLN A 674 2.87 -26.36 -10.49
C GLN A 674 2.47 -27.82 -10.73
N ASN A 675 3.38 -28.65 -11.22
CA ASN A 675 3.08 -30.05 -11.52
C ASN A 675 2.69 -30.81 -10.26
N THR A 676 3.42 -30.58 -9.15
CA THR A 676 3.10 -31.16 -7.85
C THR A 676 1.75 -30.65 -7.33
N ARG A 677 1.44 -29.35 -7.46
CA ARG A 677 0.10 -28.83 -7.08
C ARG A 677 -1.01 -29.50 -7.88
N ASP A 678 -0.83 -29.67 -9.19
CA ASP A 678 -1.82 -30.29 -10.06
C ASP A 678 -2.06 -31.76 -9.71
N ILE A 679 -1.01 -32.49 -9.30
CA ILE A 679 -1.10 -33.86 -8.79
C ILE A 679 -1.89 -33.88 -7.47
N ILE A 680 -1.54 -33.03 -6.51
CA ILE A 680 -2.19 -32.96 -5.20
C ILE A 680 -3.67 -32.61 -5.34
N MET A 681 -4.01 -31.65 -6.20
CA MET A 681 -5.39 -31.30 -6.48
C MET A 681 -6.17 -32.41 -7.18
N ARG A 682 -5.50 -33.23 -8.00
CA ARG A 682 -6.11 -34.42 -8.61
C ARG A 682 -6.38 -35.51 -7.58
N GLU A 683 -5.43 -35.77 -6.69
CA GLU A 683 -5.58 -36.72 -5.58
C GLU A 683 -6.73 -36.30 -4.65
N PHE A 684 -6.79 -35.02 -4.28
CA PHE A 684 -7.86 -34.50 -3.45
C PHE A 684 -9.23 -34.57 -4.15
N ARG A 685 -9.34 -34.16 -5.42
CA ARG A 685 -10.61 -34.27 -6.19
C ARG A 685 -11.07 -35.72 -6.40
N SER A 686 -10.14 -36.67 -6.49
CA SER A 686 -10.47 -38.09 -6.65
C SER A 686 -10.93 -38.76 -5.33
N GLY A 687 -10.73 -38.09 -4.19
CA GLY A 687 -10.97 -38.67 -2.87
C GLY A 687 -9.83 -39.55 -2.35
N SER A 688 -8.70 -39.64 -3.06
CA SER A 688 -7.51 -40.37 -2.60
C SER A 688 -6.93 -39.79 -1.32
N SER A 689 -7.03 -38.46 -1.18
CA SER A 689 -6.78 -37.75 0.07
C SER A 689 -8.07 -37.10 0.57
N ARG A 690 -8.36 -37.25 1.86
CA ARG A 690 -9.58 -36.70 2.48
C ARG A 690 -9.36 -35.33 3.10
N VAL A 691 -8.10 -34.97 3.40
CA VAL A 691 -7.77 -33.72 4.09
C VAL A 691 -6.79 -32.93 3.24
N LEU A 692 -7.14 -31.67 2.96
CA LEU A 692 -6.27 -30.71 2.27
C LEU A 692 -5.87 -29.58 3.21
N ILE A 693 -4.58 -29.40 3.45
CA ILE A 693 -4.01 -28.29 4.22
C ILE A 693 -3.48 -27.23 3.24
N THR A 694 -3.89 -25.97 3.40
CA THR A 694 -3.52 -24.91 2.45
C THR A 694 -3.48 -23.52 3.08
N THR A 695 -2.82 -22.58 2.38
CA THR A 695 -2.91 -21.15 2.68
C THR A 695 -4.06 -20.45 1.94
N ASP A 696 -4.30 -19.18 2.28
CA ASP A 696 -5.27 -18.29 1.63
C ASP A 696 -5.12 -18.17 0.12
N LEU A 697 -3.90 -18.36 -0.40
CA LEU A 697 -3.59 -18.24 -1.82
C LEU A 697 -4.51 -19.13 -2.67
N LEU A 698 -4.89 -20.29 -2.12
CA LEU A 698 -5.72 -21.30 -2.76
C LEU A 698 -7.13 -21.41 -2.13
N ALA A 699 -7.46 -20.54 -1.17
CA ALA A 699 -8.83 -20.44 -0.64
C ALA A 699 -9.85 -20.09 -1.74
N ARG A 700 -9.38 -19.47 -2.82
CA ARG A 700 -10.15 -19.08 -4.00
C ARG A 700 -9.83 -20.01 -5.19
N GLY A 701 -10.84 -20.35 -5.99
CA GLY A 701 -10.68 -21.27 -7.14
C GLY A 701 -10.60 -22.79 -6.87
N ILE A 702 -10.52 -23.28 -5.62
CA ILE A 702 -10.75 -24.71 -5.37
C ILE A 702 -12.24 -25.02 -5.51
N ASP A 703 -12.62 -25.69 -6.60
CA ASP A 703 -13.93 -26.30 -6.78
C ASP A 703 -13.86 -27.81 -6.52
N VAL A 704 -14.24 -28.18 -5.30
CA VAL A 704 -14.35 -29.57 -4.85
C VAL A 704 -15.73 -29.71 -4.22
N GLN A 705 -16.65 -30.30 -4.97
CA GLN A 705 -18.07 -30.40 -4.60
C GLN A 705 -18.32 -31.24 -3.33
N GLN A 706 -17.36 -32.04 -2.91
CA GLN A 706 -17.48 -33.03 -1.82
C GLN A 706 -16.97 -32.52 -0.45
N VAL A 707 -16.50 -31.26 -0.35
CA VAL A 707 -16.05 -30.69 0.92
C VAL A 707 -17.24 -30.37 1.81
N SER A 708 -17.36 -31.07 2.94
CA SER A 708 -18.40 -30.88 3.95
C SER A 708 -17.92 -30.02 5.12
N LEU A 709 -16.64 -30.09 5.45
CA LEU A 709 -16.03 -29.42 6.60
C LEU A 709 -14.89 -28.48 6.18
N VAL A 710 -14.93 -27.24 6.65
CA VAL A 710 -13.82 -26.28 6.57
C VAL A 710 -13.32 -25.99 7.98
N ILE A 711 -12.01 -26.10 8.19
CA ILE A 711 -11.37 -25.77 9.46
C ILE A 711 -10.46 -24.57 9.24
N ASN A 712 -10.74 -23.45 9.90
CA ASN A 712 -9.82 -22.34 10.01
C ASN A 712 -8.91 -22.61 11.22
N TYR A 713 -7.77 -23.26 10.97
CA TYR A 713 -6.77 -23.49 12.01
C TYR A 713 -6.19 -22.17 12.51
N ASP A 714 -6.00 -21.23 11.58
CA ASP A 714 -5.78 -19.82 11.87
C ASP A 714 -6.93 -19.00 11.32
N LEU A 715 -7.38 -17.98 12.03
CA LEU A 715 -8.35 -17.02 11.48
C LEU A 715 -7.70 -16.19 10.35
N PRO A 716 -8.47 -15.83 9.30
CA PRO A 716 -7.94 -15.05 8.18
C PRO A 716 -7.56 -13.65 8.63
N THR A 717 -6.41 -13.15 8.17
CA THR A 717 -5.90 -11.82 8.54
C THR A 717 -6.79 -10.65 8.12
N GLN A 718 -7.67 -10.86 7.14
CA GLN A 718 -8.65 -9.89 6.65
C GLN A 718 -10.05 -10.50 6.68
N PRO A 719 -11.08 -9.79 7.17
CA PRO A 719 -12.44 -10.30 7.23
C PRO A 719 -12.96 -10.81 5.88
N GLU A 720 -12.62 -10.11 4.79
CA GLU A 720 -13.06 -10.46 3.43
C GLU A 720 -12.69 -11.88 3.01
N ASN A 721 -11.52 -12.37 3.42
CA ASN A 721 -11.02 -13.70 3.07
C ASN A 721 -11.84 -14.82 3.75
N TYR A 722 -12.51 -14.53 4.87
CA TYR A 722 -13.30 -15.51 5.63
C TYR A 722 -14.38 -16.19 4.78
N LEU A 723 -15.16 -15.39 4.05
CA LEU A 723 -16.22 -15.91 3.17
C LEU A 723 -15.68 -16.84 2.08
N HIS A 724 -14.49 -16.54 1.54
CA HIS A 724 -13.89 -17.37 0.49
C HIS A 724 -13.40 -18.72 1.01
N ARG A 725 -12.87 -18.76 2.24
CA ARG A 725 -12.47 -19.98 2.94
C ARG A 725 -13.67 -20.89 3.20
N ILE A 726 -14.73 -20.37 3.84
CA ILE A 726 -15.86 -21.19 4.25
C ILE A 726 -16.79 -21.55 3.09
N GLY A 727 -16.89 -20.68 2.07
CA GLY A 727 -17.64 -20.90 0.82
C GLY A 727 -17.10 -22.01 -0.09
N ARG A 728 -16.12 -22.80 0.38
CA ARG A 728 -15.75 -24.09 -0.20
C ARG A 728 -16.73 -25.20 0.19
N SER A 729 -17.34 -25.09 1.36
CA SER A 729 -18.45 -25.95 1.80
C SER A 729 -19.80 -25.36 1.39
N GLY A 730 -20.84 -26.18 1.34
CA GLY A 730 -22.22 -25.71 1.14
C GLY A 730 -22.60 -25.24 -0.27
N ARG A 731 -21.84 -25.62 -1.30
CA ARG A 731 -22.15 -25.29 -2.70
C ARG A 731 -23.44 -25.97 -3.18
N PHE A 732 -24.20 -25.28 -4.04
CA PHE A 732 -25.46 -25.76 -4.62
C PHE A 732 -26.53 -26.18 -3.58
N GLY A 733 -26.58 -25.48 -2.44
CA GLY A 733 -27.60 -25.73 -1.40
C GLY A 733 -27.30 -26.92 -0.50
N ARG A 734 -26.08 -27.49 -0.55
CA ARG A 734 -25.63 -28.50 0.42
C ARG A 734 -25.41 -27.84 1.79
N LYS A 735 -25.54 -28.64 2.85
CA LYS A 735 -25.15 -28.20 4.20
C LYS A 735 -23.63 -28.32 4.34
N GLY A 736 -22.99 -27.29 4.87
CA GLY A 736 -21.56 -27.26 5.19
C GLY A 736 -21.35 -26.88 6.66
N VAL A 737 -20.17 -27.19 7.18
CA VAL A 737 -19.75 -26.78 8.52
C VAL A 737 -18.40 -26.06 8.42
N ALA A 738 -18.27 -24.94 9.11
CA ALA A 738 -17.03 -24.21 9.29
C ALA A 738 -16.68 -24.15 10.78
N ILE A 739 -15.47 -24.59 11.16
CA ILE A 739 -14.97 -24.55 12.53
C ILE A 739 -13.76 -23.61 12.59
N ASN A 740 -13.80 -22.65 13.51
CA ASN A 740 -12.77 -21.64 13.69
C ASN A 740 -12.00 -21.90 14.98
N PHE A 741 -10.68 -21.99 14.92
CA PHE A 741 -9.85 -22.04 16.11
C PHE A 741 -9.46 -20.62 16.51
N VAL A 742 -9.80 -20.25 17.74
CA VAL A 742 -9.70 -18.88 18.24
C VAL A 742 -8.85 -18.89 19.49
N THR A 743 -7.73 -18.18 19.46
CA THR A 743 -6.94 -17.89 20.67
C THR A 743 -7.38 -16.56 21.28
N ARG A 744 -6.87 -16.23 22.48
CA ARG A 744 -7.18 -14.95 23.15
C ARG A 744 -6.83 -13.73 22.29
N ASP A 745 -5.79 -13.84 21.47
CA ASP A 745 -5.36 -12.77 20.57
C ASP A 745 -6.29 -12.64 19.35
N ASP A 746 -7.00 -13.72 18.99
CA ASP A 746 -7.87 -13.77 17.83
C ASP A 746 -9.32 -13.31 18.11
N GLU A 747 -9.69 -13.08 19.38
CA GLU A 747 -11.06 -12.69 19.77
C GLU A 747 -11.54 -11.41 19.06
N ARG A 748 -10.64 -10.43 18.90
CA ARG A 748 -10.93 -9.18 18.17
C ARG A 748 -11.24 -9.45 16.70
N MET A 749 -10.46 -10.32 16.06
CA MET A 749 -10.62 -10.67 14.66
C MET A 749 -11.92 -11.45 14.41
N LEU A 750 -12.28 -12.36 15.32
CA LEU A 750 -13.58 -13.04 15.27
C LEU A 750 -14.74 -12.03 15.40
N PHE A 751 -14.63 -11.08 16.32
CA PHE A 751 -15.62 -10.01 16.47
C PHE A 751 -15.75 -9.16 15.21
N ASP A 752 -14.64 -8.78 14.59
CA ASP A 752 -14.63 -8.01 13.34
C ASP A 752 -15.28 -8.79 12.19
N ILE A 753 -15.04 -10.10 12.07
CA ILE A 753 -15.70 -10.97 11.07
C ILE A 753 -17.22 -11.02 11.30
N GLN A 754 -17.65 -11.25 12.55
CA GLN A 754 -19.08 -11.28 12.90
C GLN A 754 -19.77 -9.95 12.60
N LYS A 755 -19.12 -8.83 12.94
CA LYS A 755 -19.61 -7.48 12.67
C LYS A 755 -19.64 -7.18 11.17
N PHE A 756 -18.61 -7.56 10.43
CA PHE A 756 -18.48 -7.29 8.99
C PHE A 756 -19.54 -8.02 8.17
N TYR A 757 -19.84 -9.28 8.50
CA TYR A 757 -20.84 -10.09 7.80
C TYR A 757 -22.22 -10.09 8.47
N ASN A 758 -22.38 -9.41 9.61
CA ASN A 758 -23.59 -9.43 10.43
C ASN A 758 -24.07 -10.87 10.74
N VAL A 759 -23.14 -11.72 11.18
CA VAL A 759 -23.41 -13.12 11.55
C VAL A 759 -22.97 -13.41 12.96
N VAL A 760 -23.62 -14.40 13.59
CA VAL A 760 -23.23 -14.94 14.89
C VAL A 760 -22.55 -16.28 14.65
N ILE A 761 -21.30 -16.40 15.11
CA ILE A 761 -20.53 -17.65 15.08
C ILE A 761 -20.66 -18.26 16.47
N GLU A 762 -21.34 -19.40 16.55
CA GLU A 762 -21.65 -20.05 17.83
C GLU A 762 -20.45 -20.83 18.38
N GLU A 763 -20.41 -21.07 19.69
CA GLU A 763 -19.42 -21.97 20.26
C GLU A 763 -19.73 -23.42 19.83
N LEU A 764 -18.69 -24.19 19.50
CA LEU A 764 -18.85 -25.58 19.07
C LEU A 764 -19.50 -26.41 20.22
N PRO A 765 -20.68 -27.02 20.00
CA PRO A 765 -21.33 -27.80 21.04
C PRO A 765 -20.55 -29.10 21.31
N ALA A 766 -20.60 -29.60 22.55
CA ALA A 766 -19.90 -30.83 22.95
C ALA A 766 -20.34 -32.08 22.14
N ASN A 767 -21.56 -32.09 21.60
CA ASN A 767 -22.03 -33.14 20.70
C ASN A 767 -21.78 -32.75 19.24
N VAL A 768 -20.57 -33.04 18.77
CA VAL A 768 -20.10 -32.68 17.42
C VAL A 768 -20.56 -33.68 16.35
N ALA A 769 -20.88 -34.92 16.75
CA ALA A 769 -21.15 -36.03 15.83
C ALA A 769 -22.40 -35.84 14.94
N ASP A 770 -23.38 -35.07 15.42
CA ASP A 770 -24.64 -34.79 14.70
C ASP A 770 -24.57 -33.57 13.74
N LEU A 771 -23.39 -32.93 13.62
CA LEU A 771 -23.23 -31.68 12.85
C LEU A 771 -22.95 -31.89 11.35
N LEU A 772 -22.40 -33.04 10.96
CA LEU A 772 -22.05 -33.44 9.58
C LEU A 772 -22.97 -34.57 9.10
#